data_AF-A9B7A5-F1
#
_entry.id   AF-A9B7A5-F1
#
_cell.length_a   1.000
_cell.length_b   1.000
_cell.length_c   1.000
_cell.angle_alpha   90.00
_cell.angle_beta   90.00
_cell.angle_gamma   90.00
#
_symmetry.space_group_name_H-M   'P 1'
#
loop_
_entity.id
_entity.type
_entity.pdbx_description
1 polymer ?
#
loop_
_entity_poly.entity_id
_entity_poly.type
_entity_poly.pdbx_seq_one_letter_code
_entity_poly.pdbx_strand_id
1 'polypeptide(L)'
;MKRARLLMFVVLAGLLTPLGVWARPVTPPQAQPQAPNTVNFFVDPNSFADTMVPGQSRQFAFQIQSLSSSNESANFTFAPEGLPPQITVNAIAPVTGVNPSDQVTVLATINIAATAPLQTYTFRIRVTATGNTTGVASSRIVDFLINVVAPTATPTRTNTPTATAPTATNTGTPGRICDGNGGTVNDKFEPNNTRSQARRIEVDVPQVHAICPVGDEDWLLFGGLEGKVYTIDVSQMVDGLDLSLTLYDSNGNQLAFNDDFPRNNDPSDIKPRIQSWRAPANGQYYIKVRDSAGRGFIDALYTVVLNSESYGPTPTLIPEICKDLYEPDGLPEIAPLIVVGEVHPDHRLCPRGDADWVKFFGKAGKVYSIFTSELSVGADTVMVLADRDGTTIIDFNDDYESGLDSRIDFAPFVDGFYFVQVKNVGDVGNQFIDYTLTFQIKTNANQGEPTMQPTATFEDDITPTFEDDVTPTSDPNRTATATGTATRTPTSAYPTPTTSSSNKLPNFDTRSNGKFADPAFNKVWAYADAPVASGQAVRSWLWGPSSGQARAEVYDQAPGGLRQVQYFDKSRMEISDFEADRQSQWFVTNGLLAKELIQGQIQIGDSNYVQRSPAQINIAGDLGAASAPTYASFSNLLGATSDRTGQFADQQLARSGKVSAYAGAATDAAKLVHYVPQTGHNIPSAFWDFVNRQGLVSQNGRTQNGQVMDWVFALGYPISEAYWAKVYVGGVEQTVLVQAFERRVLTYTPSNPADWQVEMGNVGQHYEQWRYR
;
A
#
# COMPACT_ATOMS: atom_id res chain seq x y z
N MET A 1 75.66 1.26 -74.96
CA MET A 1 75.63 1.77 -73.57
C MET A 1 75.36 0.57 -72.65
N LYS A 2 76.31 -0.35 -72.37
CA LYS A 2 77.33 -0.37 -71.28
C LYS A 2 76.75 0.13 -69.94
N ARG A 3 76.57 -0.64 -68.84
CA ARG A 3 77.28 -1.80 -68.23
C ARG A 3 76.27 -2.67 -67.41
N ALA A 4 76.09 -3.98 -67.68
CA ALA A 4 76.64 -5.20 -67.01
C ALA A 4 76.26 -5.35 -65.50
N ARG A 5 75.30 -6.21 -65.06
CA ARG A 5 75.17 -7.70 -64.94
C ARG A 5 76.03 -8.36 -63.84
N LEU A 6 75.46 -9.41 -63.20
CA LEU A 6 75.97 -10.40 -62.20
C LEU A 6 75.77 -9.98 -60.71
N LEU A 7 75.31 -10.74 -59.69
CA LEU A 7 75.12 -12.17 -59.33
C LEU A 7 73.89 -12.24 -58.33
N MET A 8 72.97 -13.21 -58.32
CA MET A 8 72.99 -14.61 -57.79
C MET A 8 72.70 -14.77 -56.26
N PHE A 9 71.50 -15.29 -55.95
CA PHE A 9 71.10 -16.39 -55.01
C PHE A 9 71.47 -16.48 -53.50
N VAL A 10 70.52 -17.07 -52.72
CA VAL A 10 70.57 -17.78 -51.40
C VAL A 10 70.64 -16.89 -50.13
N VAL A 11 69.66 -16.82 -49.21
CA VAL A 11 69.03 -17.77 -48.24
C VAL A 11 69.90 -18.11 -47.00
N LEU A 12 69.30 -17.89 -45.82
CA LEU A 12 69.41 -18.63 -44.54
C LEU A 12 70.19 -18.05 -43.33
N ALA A 13 69.43 -17.98 -42.21
CA ALA A 13 69.76 -18.20 -40.80
C ALA A 13 70.79 -17.28 -40.11
N GLY A 14 70.58 -16.80 -38.90
CA GLY A 14 69.55 -17.06 -37.90
C GLY A 14 70.00 -16.53 -36.53
N LEU A 15 69.06 -16.56 -35.59
CA LEU A 15 69.23 -16.61 -34.13
C LEU A 15 69.41 -15.29 -33.33
N LEU A 16 68.32 -15.03 -32.58
CA LEU A 16 68.22 -14.58 -31.18
C LEU A 16 68.52 -13.11 -30.79
N THR A 17 67.42 -12.47 -30.36
CA THR A 17 67.21 -11.32 -29.45
C THR A 17 67.98 -11.42 -28.11
N PRO A 18 68.05 -10.36 -27.25
CA PRO A 18 67.26 -9.12 -27.26
C PRO A 18 68.05 -7.79 -27.17
N LEU A 19 67.46 -6.73 -27.73
CA LEU A 19 67.88 -5.34 -27.60
C LEU A 19 67.18 -4.69 -26.41
N GLY A 20 67.96 -4.13 -25.49
CA GLY A 20 67.51 -3.15 -24.50
C GLY A 20 67.23 -1.80 -25.16
N VAL A 21 66.06 -1.22 -24.86
CA VAL A 21 65.63 0.09 -25.36
C VAL A 21 66.08 1.18 -24.39
N TRP A 22 66.83 2.15 -24.89
CA TRP A 22 67.26 3.35 -24.18
C TRP A 22 66.10 4.36 -24.05
N ALA A 23 65.89 4.85 -22.83
CA ALA A 23 64.89 5.87 -22.50
C ALA A 23 65.31 7.26 -23.02
N ARG A 24 64.34 8.02 -23.55
CA ARG A 24 64.47 9.44 -23.91
C ARG A 24 64.22 10.34 -22.68
N PRO A 25 64.87 11.51 -22.56
CA PRO A 25 64.65 12.42 -21.45
C PRO A 25 63.30 13.13 -21.56
N VAL A 26 62.54 13.12 -20.47
CA VAL A 26 61.25 13.80 -20.31
C VAL A 26 61.49 15.24 -19.88
N THR A 27 61.05 16.19 -20.70
CA THR A 27 60.97 17.62 -20.36
C THR A 27 59.87 17.80 -19.31
N PRO A 28 60.09 18.52 -18.19
CA PRO A 28 59.04 18.76 -17.20
C PRO A 28 57.91 19.58 -17.84
N PRO A 29 56.63 19.27 -17.54
CA PRO A 29 55.52 20.01 -18.13
C PRO A 29 55.58 21.46 -17.66
N GLN A 30 55.58 22.40 -18.60
CA GLN A 30 55.33 23.80 -18.29
C GLN A 30 53.95 23.89 -17.63
N ALA A 31 53.90 24.53 -16.45
CA ALA A 31 52.66 24.83 -15.78
C ALA A 31 51.77 25.63 -16.73
N GLN A 32 50.67 25.00 -17.12
CA GLN A 32 49.55 25.66 -17.79
C GLN A 32 49.10 26.80 -16.84
N PRO A 33 48.93 28.05 -17.31
CA PRO A 33 48.41 29.11 -16.44
C PRO A 33 47.08 28.64 -15.87
N GLN A 34 46.99 28.58 -14.53
CA GLN A 34 45.74 28.28 -13.83
C GLN A 34 44.67 29.22 -14.41
N ALA A 35 43.60 28.64 -14.94
CA ALA A 35 42.40 29.40 -15.22
C ALA A 35 42.03 30.15 -13.92
N PRO A 36 41.63 31.44 -13.99
CA PRO A 36 41.29 32.20 -12.80
C PRO A 36 40.28 31.41 -11.98
N ASN A 37 40.57 31.20 -10.69
CA ASN A 37 39.68 30.53 -9.74
C ASN A 37 38.32 31.24 -9.78
N THR A 38 37.36 30.66 -10.48
CA THR A 38 36.00 31.19 -10.56
C THR A 38 35.23 30.67 -9.37
N VAL A 39 34.42 31.51 -8.75
CA VAL A 39 33.50 31.06 -7.70
C VAL A 39 32.49 30.12 -8.34
N ASN A 40 32.56 28.82 -8.03
CA ASN A 40 31.53 27.88 -8.45
C ASN A 40 30.40 27.94 -7.43
N PHE A 41 29.15 28.01 -7.90
CA PHE A 41 27.97 27.94 -7.05
C PHE A 41 26.79 27.34 -7.82
N PHE A 42 25.83 26.82 -7.09
CA PHE A 42 24.52 26.41 -7.63
C PHE A 42 23.39 27.27 -7.07
N VAL A 43 22.30 27.28 -7.82
CA VAL A 43 21.03 27.89 -7.43
C VAL A 43 19.95 26.82 -7.51
N ASP A 44 19.16 26.66 -6.46
CA ASP A 44 18.13 25.62 -6.39
C ASP A 44 16.84 26.11 -5.68
N PRO A 45 15.67 26.07 -6.34
CA PRO A 45 15.48 25.73 -7.74
C PRO A 45 16.03 26.82 -8.66
N ASN A 46 16.49 26.44 -9.86
CA ASN A 46 16.94 27.36 -10.90
C ASN A 46 15.82 27.81 -11.84
N SER A 47 14.57 27.40 -11.58
CA SER A 47 13.40 27.88 -12.31
C SER A 47 12.12 27.79 -11.46
N PHE A 48 11.16 28.66 -11.76
CA PHE A 48 9.84 28.71 -11.15
C PHE A 48 8.75 28.77 -12.22
N ALA A 49 7.68 27.99 -12.05
CA ALA A 49 6.44 28.12 -12.81
C ALA A 49 5.26 28.33 -11.85
N ASP A 50 4.45 29.37 -12.04
CA ASP A 50 3.34 29.71 -11.16
C ASP A 50 2.18 30.38 -11.91
N THR A 51 0.99 30.36 -11.31
CA THR A 51 -0.21 31.04 -11.82
C THR A 51 -0.60 32.18 -10.87
N MET A 52 -0.75 33.38 -11.43
CA MET A 52 -1.08 34.60 -10.69
C MET A 52 -2.23 35.36 -11.38
N VAL A 53 -2.84 36.32 -10.69
CA VAL A 53 -3.87 37.20 -11.27
C VAL A 53 -3.38 38.64 -11.35
N PRO A 54 -3.94 39.49 -12.23
CA PRO A 54 -3.57 40.91 -12.29
C PRO A 54 -3.70 41.60 -10.93
N GLY A 55 -2.66 42.33 -10.51
CA GLY A 55 -2.61 43.05 -9.23
C GLY A 55 -2.04 42.25 -8.06
N GLN A 56 -1.67 40.98 -8.25
CA GLN A 56 -1.15 40.12 -7.20
C GLN A 56 0.36 40.28 -6.99
N SER A 57 0.81 40.14 -5.74
CA SER A 57 2.23 40.01 -5.36
C SER A 57 2.48 38.65 -4.71
N ARG A 58 3.60 37.98 -5.04
CA ARG A 58 4.00 36.69 -4.45
C ARG A 58 5.50 36.60 -4.23
N GLN A 59 5.91 35.90 -3.17
CA GLN A 59 7.30 35.59 -2.86
C GLN A 59 7.71 34.20 -3.38
N PHE A 60 8.94 34.12 -3.90
CA PHE A 60 9.59 32.91 -4.38
C PHE A 60 10.94 32.75 -3.68
N ALA A 61 11.25 31.55 -3.21
CA ALA A 61 12.46 31.26 -2.45
C ALA A 61 13.40 30.33 -3.22
N PHE A 62 14.66 30.73 -3.42
CA PHE A 62 15.70 29.86 -3.98
C PHE A 62 16.95 29.89 -3.11
N GLN A 63 17.67 28.77 -3.05
CA GLN A 63 18.93 28.63 -2.33
C GLN A 63 20.10 28.99 -3.24
N ILE A 64 21.13 29.59 -2.66
CA ILE A 64 22.46 29.70 -3.26
C ILE A 64 23.44 28.86 -2.43
N GLN A 65 24.24 28.01 -3.08
CA GLN A 65 25.28 27.22 -2.42
C GLN A 65 26.62 27.42 -3.12
N SER A 66 27.63 27.87 -2.36
CA SER A 66 29.00 27.97 -2.87
C SER A 66 29.68 26.59 -2.91
N LEU A 67 30.34 26.28 -4.02
CA LEU A 67 31.07 25.04 -4.29
C LEU A 67 32.55 25.27 -4.57
N SER A 68 33.07 26.45 -4.28
CA SER A 68 34.50 26.69 -4.45
C SER A 68 35.30 25.77 -3.54
N SER A 69 36.20 24.97 -4.11
CA SER A 69 37.19 24.19 -3.34
C SER A 69 38.31 25.07 -2.76
N SER A 70 38.37 26.35 -3.15
CA SER A 70 39.13 27.38 -2.46
C SER A 70 38.35 27.81 -1.21
N ASN A 71 39.05 27.99 -0.09
CA ASN A 71 38.54 28.57 1.17
C ASN A 71 38.11 30.06 1.02
N GLU A 72 37.49 30.43 -0.10
CA GLU A 72 37.12 31.79 -0.47
C GLU A 72 35.62 32.00 -0.25
N SER A 73 35.26 33.01 0.55
CA SER A 73 33.87 33.46 0.67
C SER A 73 33.46 34.32 -0.52
N ALA A 74 32.17 34.34 -0.82
CA ALA A 74 31.63 35.09 -1.96
C ALA A 74 30.49 36.03 -1.54
N ASN A 75 30.38 37.13 -2.28
CA ASN A 75 29.25 38.06 -2.21
C ASN A 75 28.33 37.84 -3.41
N PHE A 76 27.03 37.77 -3.17
CA PHE A 76 26.00 37.50 -4.17
C PHE A 76 25.15 38.74 -4.43
N THR A 77 24.94 39.03 -5.70
CA THR A 77 24.06 40.10 -6.18
C THR A 77 23.02 39.54 -7.13
N PHE A 78 21.85 40.19 -7.18
CA PHE A 78 20.69 39.70 -7.90
C PHE A 78 20.19 40.79 -8.86
N ALA A 79 20.11 40.45 -10.14
CA ALA A 79 19.67 41.35 -11.18
C ALA A 79 18.49 40.73 -11.96
N PRO A 80 17.26 41.24 -11.80
CA PRO A 80 16.15 40.87 -12.66
C PRO A 80 16.42 41.28 -14.11
N GLU A 81 16.19 40.37 -15.05
CA GLU A 81 16.45 40.54 -16.49
C GLU A 81 15.23 40.09 -17.31
N GLY A 82 15.00 40.76 -18.43
CA GLY A 82 13.89 40.42 -19.33
C GLY A 82 12.50 40.65 -18.73
N LEU A 83 12.36 41.56 -17.74
CA LEU A 83 11.08 41.86 -17.13
C LEU A 83 10.10 42.50 -18.12
N PRO A 84 8.93 41.89 -18.36
CA PRO A 84 7.83 42.54 -19.06
C PRO A 84 7.36 43.78 -18.29
N PRO A 85 6.81 44.82 -18.96
CA PRO A 85 6.35 46.05 -18.30
C PRO A 85 5.32 45.85 -17.18
N GLN A 86 4.61 44.71 -17.21
CA GLN A 86 3.55 44.35 -16.27
C GLN A 86 4.07 43.58 -15.05
N ILE A 87 5.37 43.26 -15.01
CA ILE A 87 6.00 42.48 -13.95
C ILE A 87 7.07 43.34 -13.28
N THR A 88 7.01 43.47 -11.96
CA THR A 88 8.08 44.08 -11.17
C THR A 88 8.61 43.12 -10.13
N VAL A 89 9.93 43.01 -10.02
CA VAL A 89 10.58 42.29 -8.92
C VAL A 89 11.02 43.30 -7.87
N ASN A 90 10.66 43.09 -6.61
CA ASN A 90 11.17 43.93 -5.52
C ASN A 90 12.69 43.82 -5.42
N ALA A 91 13.36 44.88 -5.00
CA ALA A 91 14.80 44.86 -4.81
C ALA A 91 15.20 43.72 -3.85
N ILE A 92 16.09 42.85 -4.32
CA ILE A 92 16.64 41.74 -3.54
C ILE A 92 17.96 42.23 -2.93
N ALA A 93 18.07 42.15 -1.61
CA ALA A 93 19.28 42.57 -0.92
C ALA A 93 20.47 41.68 -1.31
N PRO A 94 21.67 42.25 -1.52
CA PRO A 94 22.89 41.47 -1.69
C PRO A 94 23.16 40.58 -0.46
N VAL A 95 23.68 39.38 -0.68
CA VAL A 95 24.12 38.47 0.39
C VAL A 95 25.64 38.50 0.44
N THR A 96 26.23 38.85 1.58
CA THR A 96 27.69 39.02 1.69
C THR A 96 28.32 37.97 2.58
N GLY A 97 29.54 37.56 2.26
CA GLY A 97 30.38 36.73 3.14
C GLY A 97 29.95 35.27 3.26
N VAL A 98 29.34 34.70 2.22
CA VAL A 98 28.93 33.28 2.19
C VAL A 98 30.17 32.41 2.08
N ASN A 99 30.42 31.54 3.05
CA ASN A 99 31.60 30.67 3.03
C ASN A 99 31.39 29.47 2.08
N PRO A 100 32.47 28.77 1.68
CA PRO A 100 32.34 27.53 0.92
C PRO A 100 31.43 26.52 1.63
N SER A 101 30.52 25.89 0.89
CA SER A 101 29.51 24.94 1.38
C SER A 101 28.34 25.54 2.16
N ASP A 102 28.36 26.84 2.52
CA ASP A 102 27.19 27.51 3.13
C ASP A 102 26.02 27.54 2.13
N GLN A 103 24.82 27.29 2.64
CA GLN A 103 23.57 27.46 1.91
C GLN A 103 22.83 28.69 2.44
N VAL A 104 22.42 29.58 1.55
CA VAL A 104 21.65 30.78 1.92
C VAL A 104 20.37 30.87 1.11
N THR A 105 19.25 31.08 1.80
CA THR A 105 17.93 31.26 1.19
C THR A 105 17.73 32.71 0.77
N VAL A 106 17.29 32.91 -0.47
CA VAL A 106 17.00 34.22 -1.06
C VAL A 106 15.52 34.30 -1.40
N LEU A 107 14.85 35.38 -0.99
CA LEU A 107 13.44 35.65 -1.30
C LEU A 107 13.32 36.71 -2.40
N ALA A 108 12.66 36.36 -3.50
CA ALA A 108 12.29 37.27 -4.58
C ALA A 108 10.78 37.53 -4.54
N THR A 109 10.35 38.80 -4.43
CA THR A 109 8.93 39.17 -4.51
C THR A 109 8.60 39.64 -5.92
N ILE A 110 7.68 38.96 -6.60
CA ILE A 110 7.20 39.30 -7.94
C ILE A 110 5.82 39.93 -7.82
N ASN A 111 5.60 41.06 -8.48
CA ASN A 111 4.33 41.77 -8.52
C ASN A 111 3.81 41.84 -9.95
N ILE A 112 2.53 41.55 -10.12
CA ILE A 112 1.81 41.63 -11.39
C ILE A 112 0.99 42.92 -11.38
N ALA A 113 1.17 43.77 -12.39
CA ALA A 113 0.36 44.98 -12.53
C ALA A 113 -1.14 44.63 -12.59
N ALA A 114 -1.98 45.45 -11.98
CA ALA A 114 -3.44 45.28 -12.03
C ALA A 114 -4.01 45.29 -13.45
N THR A 115 -3.26 45.84 -14.41
CA THR A 115 -3.61 45.91 -15.84
C THR A 115 -2.93 44.84 -16.69
N ALA A 116 -2.27 43.84 -16.08
CA ALA A 116 -1.55 42.81 -16.82
C ALA A 116 -2.48 41.98 -17.72
N PRO A 117 -2.18 41.88 -19.04
CA PRO A 117 -2.85 40.92 -19.92
C PRO A 117 -2.82 39.49 -19.39
N LEU A 118 -3.86 38.72 -19.74
CA LEU A 118 -3.98 37.32 -19.37
C LEU A 118 -3.15 36.45 -20.33
N GLN A 119 -1.91 36.22 -19.96
CA GLN A 119 -0.96 35.45 -20.74
C GLN A 119 0.18 34.94 -19.84
N THR A 120 1.02 34.08 -20.41
CA THR A 120 2.25 33.68 -19.76
C THR A 120 3.34 34.74 -19.94
N TYR A 121 4.00 35.09 -18.85
CA TYR A 121 5.16 35.97 -18.80
C TYR A 121 6.40 35.17 -18.43
N THR A 122 7.50 35.41 -19.14
CA THR A 122 8.79 34.82 -18.82
C THR A 122 9.81 35.90 -18.56
N PHE A 123 10.57 35.76 -17.48
CA PHE A 123 11.69 36.63 -17.13
C PHE A 123 12.67 35.83 -16.29
N ARG A 124 13.77 36.46 -15.87
CA ARG A 124 14.77 35.76 -15.06
C ARG A 124 15.43 36.66 -14.04
N ILE A 125 16.09 36.05 -13.06
CA ILE A 125 16.98 36.73 -12.13
C ILE A 125 18.39 36.18 -12.35
N ARG A 126 19.32 37.05 -12.74
CA ARG A 126 20.74 36.72 -12.77
C ARG A 126 21.29 36.82 -11.35
N VAL A 127 21.78 35.70 -10.85
CA VAL A 127 22.54 35.62 -9.61
C VAL A 127 24.02 35.74 -9.98
N THR A 128 24.74 36.68 -9.38
CA THR A 128 26.19 36.85 -9.61
C THR A 128 26.94 36.71 -8.30
N ALA A 129 27.82 35.71 -8.23
CA ALA A 129 28.73 35.49 -7.11
C ALA A 129 30.08 36.12 -7.43
N THR A 130 30.60 36.96 -6.55
CA THR A 130 31.92 37.58 -6.65
C THR A 130 32.78 37.12 -5.48
N GLY A 131 33.92 36.50 -5.79
CA GLY A 131 34.86 36.04 -4.76
C GLY A 131 35.45 37.21 -3.97
N ASN A 132 35.45 37.12 -2.64
CA ASN A 132 35.85 38.21 -1.77
C ASN A 132 37.36 38.50 -1.81
N THR A 133 38.18 37.50 -2.16
CA THR A 133 39.64 37.65 -2.23
C THR A 133 40.14 37.77 -3.66
N THR A 134 39.51 37.08 -4.61
CA THR A 134 39.89 37.08 -6.03
C THR A 134 39.23 38.20 -6.83
N GLY A 135 38.07 38.70 -6.40
CA GLY A 135 37.25 39.64 -7.17
C GLY A 135 36.65 39.06 -8.45
N VAL A 136 36.78 37.74 -8.67
CA VAL A 136 36.29 37.06 -9.87
C VAL A 136 34.80 36.79 -9.72
N ALA A 137 34.02 37.17 -10.75
CA ALA A 137 32.58 36.99 -10.78
C ALA A 137 32.17 35.78 -11.64
N SER A 138 31.15 35.05 -11.19
CA SER A 138 30.44 34.05 -11.98
C SER A 138 28.93 34.28 -11.85
N SER A 139 28.16 33.87 -12.86
CA SER A 139 26.70 34.07 -12.84
C SER A 139 25.94 32.77 -13.11
N ARG A 140 24.73 32.71 -12.54
CA ARG A 140 23.69 31.71 -12.79
C ARG A 140 22.35 32.41 -12.98
N ILE A 141 21.36 31.67 -13.48
CA ILE A 141 20.06 32.21 -13.82
C ILE A 141 18.99 31.45 -13.04
N VAL A 142 18.01 32.18 -12.54
CA VAL A 142 16.73 31.66 -12.08
C VAL A 142 15.66 32.11 -13.07
N ASP A 143 15.11 31.18 -13.85
CA ASP A 143 14.06 31.50 -14.82
C ASP A 143 12.67 31.48 -14.17
N PHE A 144 11.78 32.37 -14.59
CA PHE A 144 10.39 32.44 -14.12
C PHE A 144 9.44 32.33 -15.30
N LEU A 145 8.40 31.52 -15.12
CA LEU A 145 7.26 31.36 -16.02
C LEU A 145 5.98 31.63 -15.21
N ILE A 146 5.41 32.82 -15.36
CA ILE A 146 4.20 33.23 -14.63
C ILE A 146 3.02 33.26 -15.58
N ASN A 147 2.07 32.35 -15.39
CA ASN A 147 0.82 32.34 -16.12
C ASN A 147 -0.17 33.30 -15.44
N VAL A 148 -0.48 34.43 -16.09
CA VAL A 148 -1.46 35.39 -15.55
C VAL A 148 -2.85 35.05 -16.07
N VAL A 149 -3.77 34.76 -15.16
CA VAL A 149 -5.15 34.33 -15.48
C VAL A 149 -6.18 35.30 -14.91
N ALA A 150 -7.41 35.24 -15.43
CA ALA A 150 -8.49 36.09 -14.95
C ALA A 150 -8.72 35.85 -13.44
N PRO A 151 -8.97 36.90 -12.64
CA PRO A 151 -9.37 36.72 -11.26
C PRO A 151 -10.70 35.96 -11.22
N THR A 152 -10.70 34.77 -10.61
CA THR A 152 -11.92 33.99 -10.41
C THR A 152 -12.85 34.78 -9.50
N ALA A 153 -14.09 35.03 -9.96
CA ALA A 153 -15.03 35.86 -9.23
C ALA A 153 -15.34 35.25 -7.85
N THR A 154 -14.86 35.91 -6.79
CA THR A 154 -15.30 35.66 -5.41
C THR A 154 -16.80 35.97 -5.31
N PRO A 155 -17.67 35.04 -4.87
CA PRO A 155 -19.09 35.34 -4.69
C PRO A 155 -19.23 36.44 -3.63
N THR A 156 -19.71 37.60 -4.06
CA THR A 156 -19.94 38.74 -3.18
C THR A 156 -21.24 38.49 -2.41
N ARG A 157 -21.15 38.52 -1.07
CA ARG A 157 -22.29 38.40 -0.15
C ARG A 157 -23.44 39.32 -0.57
N THR A 158 -24.62 38.74 -0.78
CA THR A 158 -25.88 39.48 -0.73
C THR A 158 -26.33 39.52 0.71
N ASN A 159 -26.18 40.67 1.37
CA ASN A 159 -26.72 40.89 2.71
C ASN A 159 -28.25 40.84 2.64
N THR A 160 -28.85 39.79 3.22
CA THR A 160 -30.29 39.63 3.45
C THR A 160 -30.53 39.72 4.96
N PRO A 161 -31.57 40.44 5.42
CA PRO A 161 -31.56 41.11 6.72
C PRO A 161 -31.70 40.16 7.91
N THR A 162 -31.09 40.58 9.01
CA THR A 162 -31.25 40.04 10.37
C THR A 162 -32.72 39.87 10.72
N ALA A 163 -33.19 38.63 10.79
CA ALA A 163 -34.47 38.31 11.41
C ALA A 163 -34.28 38.32 12.94
N THR A 164 -35.02 39.20 13.60
CA THR A 164 -35.14 39.31 15.05
C THR A 164 -35.65 38.00 15.64
N ALA A 165 -35.03 37.56 16.73
CA ALA A 165 -35.40 36.36 17.48
C ALA A 165 -36.89 36.37 17.88
N PRO A 166 -37.67 35.29 17.65
CA PRO A 166 -38.98 35.17 18.23
C PRO A 166 -38.87 34.71 19.68
N THR A 167 -39.49 35.48 20.55
CA THR A 167 -39.70 35.17 21.97
C THR A 167 -40.44 33.85 22.11
N ALA A 168 -39.90 32.98 22.97
CA ALA A 168 -40.46 31.69 23.29
C ALA A 168 -41.88 31.80 23.88
N THR A 169 -42.82 31.13 23.23
CA THR A 169 -44.01 30.59 23.87
C THR A 169 -44.39 29.34 23.09
N ASN A 170 -44.15 28.16 23.68
CA ASN A 170 -45.05 27.02 23.60
C ASN A 170 -44.56 25.91 24.55
N THR A 171 -45.32 25.75 25.62
CA THR A 171 -45.48 24.53 26.40
C THR A 171 -45.95 23.39 25.49
N GLY A 172 -45.04 22.50 25.12
CA GLY A 172 -45.31 21.22 24.48
C GLY A 172 -44.04 20.38 24.57
N THR A 173 -44.14 19.15 25.08
CA THR A 173 -43.03 18.20 25.12
C THR A 173 -42.43 18.05 23.71
N PRO A 174 -41.11 18.19 23.50
CA PRO A 174 -40.50 18.00 22.19
C PRO A 174 -40.90 16.64 21.60
N GLY A 175 -41.38 16.61 20.36
CA GLY A 175 -41.63 15.37 19.64
C GLY A 175 -40.32 14.60 19.43
N ARG A 176 -40.35 13.28 19.59
CA ARG A 176 -39.16 12.42 19.41
C ARG A 176 -38.59 12.54 17.98
N ILE A 177 -37.27 12.44 17.86
CA ILE A 177 -36.58 12.50 16.55
C ILE A 177 -36.72 11.17 15.80
N CYS A 178 -36.83 10.07 16.56
CA CYS A 178 -37.06 8.72 16.05
C CYS A 178 -38.37 8.15 16.62
N ASP A 179 -39.21 7.51 15.81
CA ASP A 179 -40.54 7.05 16.26
C ASP A 179 -40.57 5.65 16.89
N GLY A 180 -39.39 5.04 17.13
CA GLY A 180 -39.28 3.70 17.74
C GLY A 180 -39.68 2.54 16.81
N ASN A 181 -40.17 2.84 15.59
CA ASN A 181 -40.43 1.86 14.53
C ASN A 181 -39.40 1.97 13.37
N GLY A 182 -38.30 2.70 13.57
CA GLY A 182 -37.28 2.96 12.56
C GLY A 182 -37.65 4.09 11.59
N GLY A 183 -38.69 4.88 11.87
CA GLY A 183 -39.01 6.10 11.13
C GLY A 183 -38.41 7.34 11.77
N THR A 184 -37.64 8.12 11.00
CA THR A 184 -37.06 9.40 11.40
C THR A 184 -38.06 10.54 11.15
N VAL A 185 -39.06 10.67 12.02
CA VAL A 185 -40.16 11.63 11.80
C VAL A 185 -39.72 13.09 12.02
N ASN A 186 -38.56 13.35 12.65
CA ASN A 186 -38.02 14.71 12.84
C ASN A 186 -36.50 14.87 12.66
N ASP A 187 -35.79 13.90 12.07
CA ASP A 187 -34.44 14.16 11.57
C ASP A 187 -34.54 14.79 10.17
N LYS A 188 -34.17 16.07 10.06
CA LYS A 188 -34.26 16.82 8.79
C LYS A 188 -33.19 16.42 7.77
N PHE A 189 -32.19 15.64 8.17
CA PHE A 189 -31.08 15.21 7.32
C PHE A 189 -31.36 13.86 6.63
N GLU A 190 -32.24 13.05 7.18
CA GLU A 190 -32.59 11.76 6.59
C GLU A 190 -33.41 11.88 5.27
N PRO A 191 -33.28 10.93 4.32
CA PRO A 191 -32.34 9.81 4.32
C PRO A 191 -30.89 10.24 3.99
N ASN A 192 -29.91 9.83 4.79
CA ASN A 192 -28.46 10.01 4.55
C ASN A 192 -27.64 8.74 4.83
N ASN A 193 -28.31 7.60 4.86
CA ASN A 193 -27.82 6.24 5.05
C ASN A 193 -26.79 5.72 4.02
N THR A 194 -26.52 6.47 2.95
CA THR A 194 -25.55 6.08 1.92
C THR A 194 -24.80 7.30 1.39
N ARG A 195 -23.61 7.09 0.82
CA ARG A 195 -22.80 8.16 0.23
C ARG A 195 -23.52 8.99 -0.84
N SER A 196 -24.40 8.38 -1.64
CA SER A 196 -25.19 9.10 -2.66
C SER A 196 -26.33 9.94 -2.06
N GLN A 197 -26.70 9.63 -0.81
CA GLN A 197 -27.67 10.36 -0.01
C GLN A 197 -27.01 11.36 0.94
N ALA A 198 -25.69 11.53 0.86
CA ALA A 198 -24.95 12.35 1.82
C ALA A 198 -25.51 13.78 1.95
N ARG A 199 -25.56 14.30 3.17
CA ARG A 199 -26.08 15.65 3.45
C ARG A 199 -24.99 16.66 3.66
N ARG A 200 -25.23 17.88 3.18
CA ARG A 200 -24.22 18.93 3.24
C ARG A 200 -23.97 19.34 4.70
N ILE A 201 -22.72 19.27 5.13
CA ILE A 201 -22.23 19.96 6.31
C ILE A 201 -21.58 21.28 5.91
N GLU A 202 -21.95 22.36 6.59
CA GLU A 202 -21.36 23.68 6.37
C GLU A 202 -20.20 23.89 7.34
N VAL A 203 -19.15 24.53 6.86
CA VAL A 203 -17.97 24.84 7.67
C VAL A 203 -18.35 25.79 8.81
N ASP A 204 -17.86 25.49 10.01
CA ASP A 204 -18.10 26.21 11.27
C ASP A 204 -19.57 26.27 11.72
N VAL A 205 -20.43 25.39 11.18
CA VAL A 205 -21.84 25.29 11.55
C VAL A 205 -22.12 23.90 12.13
N PRO A 206 -22.36 23.79 13.46
CA PRO A 206 -22.73 22.53 14.08
C PRO A 206 -24.06 21.99 13.54
N GLN A 207 -24.13 20.68 13.34
CA GLN A 207 -25.35 19.97 12.95
C GLN A 207 -25.66 18.87 13.97
N VAL A 208 -26.93 18.76 14.34
CA VAL A 208 -27.46 17.71 15.20
C VAL A 208 -28.09 16.64 14.32
N HIS A 209 -27.66 15.40 14.51
CA HIS A 209 -28.09 14.20 13.78
C HIS A 209 -28.48 13.09 14.77
N ALA A 210 -29.06 12.00 14.29
CA ALA A 210 -29.45 10.85 15.09
C ALA A 210 -29.02 9.53 14.43
N ILE A 211 -28.29 8.67 15.15
CA ILE A 211 -27.99 7.29 14.70
C ILE A 211 -29.18 6.38 15.02
N CYS A 212 -30.14 6.27 14.11
CA CYS A 212 -31.33 5.46 14.27
C CYS A 212 -31.97 5.08 12.92
N PRO A 213 -32.25 3.78 12.65
CA PRO A 213 -32.25 2.63 13.58
C PRO A 213 -30.86 1.99 13.78
N VAL A 214 -30.80 0.78 14.36
CA VAL A 214 -29.56 -0.03 14.40
C VAL A 214 -29.01 -0.20 12.99
N GLY A 215 -27.69 0.00 12.83
CA GLY A 215 -27.00 -0.05 11.55
C GLY A 215 -27.13 1.21 10.69
N ASP A 216 -27.70 2.29 11.23
CA ASP A 216 -27.75 3.59 10.56
C ASP A 216 -26.35 4.19 10.35
N GLU A 217 -26.15 4.77 9.17
CA GLU A 217 -24.91 5.41 8.76
C GLU A 217 -25.18 6.82 8.26
N ASP A 218 -24.73 7.83 8.99
CA ASP A 218 -24.89 9.21 8.59
C ASP A 218 -23.77 9.65 7.63
N TRP A 219 -24.08 9.73 6.35
CA TRP A 219 -23.18 10.28 5.35
C TRP A 219 -23.37 11.80 5.22
N LEU A 220 -22.28 12.53 5.35
CA LEU A 220 -22.20 13.98 5.19
C LEU A 220 -21.25 14.32 4.03
N LEU A 221 -21.41 15.49 3.42
CA LEU A 221 -20.53 15.97 2.37
C LEU A 221 -20.17 17.43 2.56
N PHE A 222 -18.96 17.80 2.16
CA PHE A 222 -18.51 19.19 2.11
C PHE A 222 -17.55 19.43 0.94
N GLY A 223 -17.39 20.69 0.57
CA GLY A 223 -16.35 21.11 -0.38
C GLY A 223 -15.05 21.39 0.37
N GLY A 224 -14.01 20.58 0.11
CA GLY A 224 -12.66 20.83 0.58
C GLY A 224 -11.89 21.72 -0.40
N LEU A 225 -11.02 22.56 0.15
CA LEU A 225 -10.16 23.45 -0.62
C LEU A 225 -8.73 22.96 -0.44
N GLU A 226 -8.01 22.76 -1.53
CA GLU A 226 -6.63 22.27 -1.51
C GLU A 226 -5.76 23.04 -0.51
N GLY A 227 -5.02 22.31 0.31
CA GLY A 227 -4.15 22.88 1.33
C GLY A 227 -4.87 23.47 2.54
N LYS A 228 -6.20 23.60 2.54
CA LYS A 228 -6.96 24.05 3.71
C LYS A 228 -7.05 22.95 4.75
N VAL A 229 -6.94 23.35 6.02
CA VAL A 229 -7.02 22.46 7.17
C VAL A 229 -8.42 22.51 7.77
N TYR A 230 -9.00 21.33 7.95
CA TYR A 230 -10.31 21.10 8.54
C TYR A 230 -10.21 20.15 9.72
N THR A 231 -11.02 20.40 10.74
CA THR A 231 -11.27 19.43 11.81
C THR A 231 -12.71 18.99 11.76
N ILE A 232 -12.93 17.67 11.73
CA ILE A 232 -14.25 17.06 11.82
C ILE A 232 -14.39 16.58 13.25
N ASP A 233 -15.33 17.13 14.00
CA ASP A 233 -15.46 16.89 15.43
C ASP A 233 -16.87 16.50 15.79
N VAL A 234 -17.03 15.37 16.48
CA VAL A 234 -18.26 15.08 17.23
C VAL A 234 -18.17 15.81 18.56
N SER A 235 -18.71 17.01 18.61
CA SER A 235 -18.61 17.91 19.77
C SER A 235 -19.48 17.47 20.95
N GLN A 236 -20.59 16.75 20.69
CA GLN A 236 -21.54 16.24 21.69
C GLN A 236 -22.12 14.90 21.19
N MET A 237 -22.36 13.95 22.09
CA MET A 237 -23.14 12.73 21.83
C MET A 237 -23.84 12.29 23.10
N VAL A 238 -24.95 11.55 22.97
CA VAL A 238 -25.63 10.94 24.13
C VAL A 238 -24.88 9.72 24.65
N ASP A 239 -25.02 9.42 25.93
CA ASP A 239 -24.44 8.23 26.55
C ASP A 239 -24.91 6.94 25.86
N GLY A 240 -24.00 5.99 25.71
CA GLY A 240 -24.28 4.68 25.10
C GLY A 240 -24.04 4.60 23.59
N LEU A 241 -23.77 5.73 22.94
CA LEU A 241 -23.14 5.76 21.61
C LEU A 241 -21.61 5.70 21.72
N ASP A 242 -21.01 5.12 20.69
CA ASP A 242 -19.58 5.00 20.47
C ASP A 242 -19.39 5.20 18.96
N LEU A 243 -19.10 6.44 18.57
CA LEU A 243 -19.19 6.85 17.18
C LEU A 243 -17.82 6.77 16.50
N SER A 244 -17.80 6.40 15.23
CA SER A 244 -16.63 6.49 14.37
C SER A 244 -16.81 7.54 13.29
N LEU A 245 -15.74 8.28 12.99
CA LEU A 245 -15.63 9.18 11.86
C LEU A 245 -14.74 8.56 10.79
N THR A 246 -15.23 8.54 9.55
CA THR A 246 -14.41 8.20 8.39
C THR A 246 -14.51 9.29 7.34
N LEU A 247 -13.39 9.80 6.86
CA LEU A 247 -13.32 10.79 5.80
C LEU A 247 -12.95 10.13 4.48
N TYR A 248 -13.69 10.43 3.41
CA TYR A 248 -13.47 9.90 2.07
C TYR A 248 -13.30 11.02 1.04
N ASP A 249 -12.56 10.74 -0.03
CA ASP A 249 -12.48 11.60 -1.22
C ASP A 249 -13.71 11.46 -2.14
N SER A 250 -13.66 12.16 -3.28
CA SER A 250 -14.70 12.10 -4.32
C SER A 250 -14.80 10.77 -5.07
N ASN A 251 -13.80 9.89 -4.96
CA ASN A 251 -13.81 8.55 -5.55
C ASN A 251 -14.27 7.47 -4.56
N GLY A 252 -14.30 7.78 -3.26
CA GLY A 252 -14.68 6.85 -2.19
C GLY A 252 -13.47 6.22 -1.50
N ASN A 253 -12.27 6.73 -1.75
CA ASN A 253 -11.08 6.31 -1.02
C ASN A 253 -11.10 6.93 0.38
N GLN A 254 -10.84 6.13 1.41
CA GLN A 254 -10.67 6.62 2.76
C GLN A 254 -9.38 7.44 2.89
N LEU A 255 -9.50 8.61 3.49
CA LEU A 255 -8.44 9.60 3.69
C LEU A 255 -8.02 9.74 5.15
N ALA A 256 -8.97 9.56 6.08
CA ALA A 256 -8.72 9.60 7.52
C ALA A 256 -9.83 8.84 8.25
N PHE A 257 -9.53 8.35 9.45
CA PHE A 257 -10.46 7.67 10.35
C PHE A 257 -10.13 8.09 11.78
N ASN A 258 -11.16 8.19 12.62
CA ASN A 258 -11.00 8.21 14.07
C ASN A 258 -12.31 7.83 14.75
N ASP A 259 -12.28 6.95 15.75
CA ASP A 259 -13.42 6.57 16.60
C ASP A 259 -13.37 7.17 18.00
N ASP A 260 -12.18 7.35 18.59
CA ASP A 260 -12.05 7.99 19.89
C ASP A 260 -11.08 9.18 19.87
N PHE A 261 -11.48 10.30 20.49
CA PHE A 261 -10.60 11.46 20.62
C PHE A 261 -10.61 11.98 22.06
N PRO A 262 -9.59 11.63 22.88
CA PRO A 262 -9.49 12.08 24.26
C PRO A 262 -9.24 13.60 24.30
N ARG A 263 -10.30 14.38 24.55
CA ARG A 263 -10.20 15.84 24.68
C ARG A 263 -9.67 16.18 26.08
N ASN A 264 -8.77 17.16 26.16
CA ASN A 264 -8.22 17.67 27.42
C ASN A 264 -7.58 16.59 28.31
N ASN A 265 -6.98 15.56 27.70
CA ASN A 265 -6.37 14.40 28.39
C ASN A 265 -7.38 13.60 29.24
N ASP A 266 -8.65 13.61 28.87
CA ASP A 266 -9.67 12.74 29.46
C ASP A 266 -9.80 11.45 28.64
N PRO A 267 -9.27 10.31 29.12
CA PRO A 267 -9.34 9.03 28.40
C PRO A 267 -10.76 8.44 28.38
N SER A 268 -11.71 9.01 29.12
CA SER A 268 -13.11 8.59 29.07
C SER A 268 -13.92 9.32 27.98
N ASP A 269 -13.31 10.27 27.27
CA ASP A 269 -13.94 10.95 26.14
C ASP A 269 -13.82 10.13 24.86
N ILE A 270 -14.84 9.30 24.61
CA ILE A 270 -14.98 8.41 23.43
C ILE A 270 -15.66 9.10 22.22
N LYS A 271 -15.69 10.44 22.17
CA LYS A 271 -16.26 11.15 21.01
C LYS A 271 -15.19 11.29 19.91
N PRO A 272 -15.42 10.84 18.68
CA PRO A 272 -14.42 10.87 17.62
C PRO A 272 -14.09 12.29 17.16
N ARG A 273 -12.87 12.47 16.64
CA ARG A 273 -12.46 13.69 15.93
C ARG A 273 -11.36 13.40 14.92
N ILE A 274 -11.56 13.77 13.66
CA ILE A 274 -10.47 13.87 12.69
C ILE A 274 -9.90 15.28 12.80
N GLN A 275 -8.79 15.44 13.51
CA GLN A 275 -8.18 16.73 13.78
C GLN A 275 -7.19 17.13 12.67
N SER A 276 -7.16 18.42 12.33
CA SER A 276 -6.13 19.03 11.48
C SER A 276 -5.96 18.39 10.10
N TRP A 277 -7.03 17.80 9.53
CA TRP A 277 -6.96 17.17 8.23
C TRP A 277 -6.81 18.20 7.12
N ARG A 278 -5.76 18.06 6.32
CA ARG A 278 -5.47 18.95 5.19
C ARG A 278 -6.04 18.36 3.91
N ALA A 279 -6.91 19.12 3.25
CA ALA A 279 -7.47 18.70 1.97
C ALA A 279 -6.36 18.61 0.90
N PRO A 280 -6.13 17.43 0.30
CA PRO A 280 -5.05 17.24 -0.67
C PRO A 280 -5.32 17.87 -2.03
N ALA A 281 -6.58 18.19 -2.32
CA ALA A 281 -7.01 18.81 -3.57
C ALA A 281 -8.28 19.64 -3.33
N ASN A 282 -8.62 20.50 -4.28
CA ASN A 282 -9.95 21.08 -4.34
C ASN A 282 -10.92 19.98 -4.75
N GLY A 283 -11.96 19.73 -3.97
CA GLY A 283 -12.83 18.59 -4.26
C GLY A 283 -13.96 18.43 -3.26
N GLN A 284 -14.86 17.51 -3.59
CA GLN A 284 -15.91 17.09 -2.69
C GLN A 284 -15.40 15.94 -1.83
N TYR A 285 -15.61 16.05 -0.52
CA TYR A 285 -15.24 15.05 0.47
C TYR A 285 -16.48 14.59 1.22
N TYR A 286 -16.43 13.38 1.74
CA TYR A 286 -17.54 12.74 2.44
C TYR A 286 -17.11 12.31 3.82
N ILE A 287 -17.95 12.55 4.82
CA ILE A 287 -17.75 12.09 6.18
C ILE A 287 -18.80 11.02 6.42
N LYS A 288 -18.39 9.85 6.90
CA LYS A 288 -19.30 8.85 7.42
C LYS A 288 -19.25 8.90 8.93
N VAL A 289 -20.40 8.97 9.57
CA VAL A 289 -20.57 8.80 11.01
C VAL A 289 -21.41 7.56 11.25
N ARG A 290 -20.96 6.67 12.12
CA ARG A 290 -21.75 5.50 12.54
C ARG A 290 -21.35 5.08 13.94
N ASP A 291 -22.20 4.34 14.63
CA ASP A 291 -21.75 3.65 15.84
C ASP A 291 -20.81 2.49 15.49
N SER A 292 -19.68 2.36 16.21
CA SER A 292 -18.62 1.38 15.98
C SER A 292 -19.12 -0.06 16.06
N ALA A 293 -20.08 -0.33 16.96
CA ALA A 293 -20.75 -1.61 17.11
C ALA A 293 -22.06 -1.71 16.29
N GLY A 294 -22.35 -0.70 15.45
CA GLY A 294 -23.58 -0.61 14.66
C GLY A 294 -24.84 -0.37 15.48
N ARG A 295 -24.72 0.13 16.72
CA ARG A 295 -25.89 0.46 17.55
C ARG A 295 -26.64 1.65 16.96
N GLY A 296 -27.93 1.72 17.26
CA GLY A 296 -28.79 2.86 16.99
C GLY A 296 -30.07 2.71 17.79
N PHE A 297 -30.56 3.79 18.38
CA PHE A 297 -31.70 3.74 19.31
C PHE A 297 -32.48 5.05 19.30
N ILE A 298 -33.61 5.07 20.00
CA ILE A 298 -34.49 6.23 20.04
C ILE A 298 -33.75 7.42 20.68
N ASP A 299 -33.73 8.54 19.97
CA ASP A 299 -33.04 9.77 20.41
C ASP A 299 -31.51 9.58 20.63
N ALA A 300 -30.87 8.70 19.84
CA ALA A 300 -29.43 8.52 19.75
C ALA A 300 -28.72 9.72 19.07
N LEU A 301 -28.77 10.88 19.74
CA LEU A 301 -28.35 12.16 19.17
C LEU A 301 -26.85 12.40 19.29
N TYR A 302 -26.29 13.04 18.26
CA TYR A 302 -24.95 13.60 18.30
C TYR A 302 -24.86 14.94 17.55
N THR A 303 -23.84 15.73 17.85
CA THR A 303 -23.55 17.00 17.20
C THR A 303 -22.19 16.95 16.53
N VAL A 304 -22.18 17.01 15.20
CA VAL A 304 -20.97 17.08 14.38
C VAL A 304 -20.72 18.52 13.92
N VAL A 305 -19.46 18.93 13.89
CA VAL A 305 -19.03 20.21 13.35
C VAL A 305 -17.80 20.02 12.46
N LEU A 306 -17.77 20.74 11.34
CA LEU A 306 -16.61 20.85 10.45
C LEU A 306 -15.93 22.19 10.68
N ASN A 307 -14.90 22.24 11.51
CA ASN A 307 -14.17 23.46 11.85
C ASN A 307 -13.11 23.80 10.80
N SER A 308 -12.99 25.09 10.47
CA SER A 308 -11.89 25.64 9.67
C SER A 308 -10.74 26.08 10.57
N GLU A 309 -9.57 25.45 10.47
CA GLU A 309 -8.46 25.75 11.39
C GLU A 309 -7.44 26.78 10.86
N SER A 310 -7.12 26.79 9.56
CA SER A 310 -6.21 27.79 8.95
C SER A 310 -6.11 27.73 7.42
N TYR A 311 -5.61 28.81 6.80
CA TYR A 311 -5.02 28.83 5.45
C TYR A 311 -3.49 28.87 5.58
N GLY A 312 -2.79 27.78 5.26
CA GLY A 312 -1.33 27.75 5.23
C GLY A 312 -0.82 26.92 4.06
N PRO A 313 0.25 27.35 3.35
CA PRO A 313 0.78 26.62 2.21
C PRO A 313 1.26 25.23 2.62
N THR A 314 1.13 24.28 1.69
CA THR A 314 1.62 22.91 1.77
C THR A 314 3.15 22.91 1.94
N PRO A 315 3.72 22.36 3.02
CA PRO A 315 5.11 21.93 3.00
C PRO A 315 5.21 20.77 2.01
N THR A 316 6.15 20.86 1.07
CA THR A 316 6.56 19.71 0.26
C THR A 316 6.96 18.57 1.20
N LEU A 317 6.41 17.37 1.04
CA LEU A 317 6.91 16.17 1.73
C LEU A 317 8.35 15.94 1.23
N ILE A 318 9.33 16.37 2.03
CA ILE A 318 10.74 16.04 1.85
C ILE A 318 10.90 14.64 2.48
N PRO A 319 11.37 13.61 1.75
CA PRO A 319 11.57 12.26 2.31
C PRO A 319 12.44 12.25 3.58
N GLU A 320 13.36 13.21 3.72
CA GLU A 320 14.16 13.44 4.93
C GLU A 320 13.34 13.82 6.18
N ILE A 321 12.10 14.29 6.06
CA ILE A 321 11.23 14.60 7.22
C ILE A 321 10.54 13.33 7.77
N CYS A 322 10.45 12.28 6.96
CA CYS A 322 9.94 10.99 7.41
C CYS A 322 10.96 10.17 8.19
N LYS A 323 12.26 10.45 8.05
CA LYS A 323 13.29 9.68 8.73
C LYS A 323 13.49 10.16 10.16
N ASP A 324 13.49 9.23 11.10
CA ASP A 324 13.92 9.45 12.47
C ASP A 324 15.35 8.91 12.72
N LEU A 325 15.71 8.71 13.99
CA LEU A 325 17.02 8.22 14.40
C LEU A 325 17.25 6.72 14.11
N TYR A 326 16.17 5.95 13.94
CA TYR A 326 16.17 4.48 13.86
C TYR A 326 16.11 3.96 12.43
N GLU A 327 15.68 4.80 11.51
CA GLU A 327 15.63 4.51 10.08
C GLU A 327 17.02 4.28 9.43
N PRO A 328 17.19 3.27 8.54
CA PRO A 328 16.13 2.44 7.98
C PRO A 328 15.78 1.21 8.86
N ASP A 329 14.51 1.05 9.23
CA ASP A 329 14.04 -0.08 10.04
C ASP A 329 12.75 -0.76 9.53
N GLY A 330 12.34 -0.45 8.30
CA GLY A 330 11.18 -1.06 7.61
C GLY A 330 11.17 -2.60 7.44
N LEU A 331 12.25 -3.32 7.80
CA LEU A 331 12.38 -4.77 7.61
C LEU A 331 13.07 -5.45 8.82
N PRO A 332 12.71 -6.70 9.15
CA PRO A 332 13.32 -7.43 10.27
C PRO A 332 14.84 -7.64 10.09
N GLU A 333 15.34 -7.76 8.86
CA GLU A 333 16.77 -7.96 8.59
C GLU A 333 17.64 -6.74 8.95
N ILE A 334 17.05 -5.55 8.93
CA ILE A 334 17.72 -4.28 9.27
C ILE A 334 17.31 -3.75 10.65
N ALA A 335 16.44 -4.46 11.37
CA ALA A 335 15.91 -4.07 12.67
C ALA A 335 17.01 -3.64 13.66
N PRO A 336 17.00 -2.38 14.15
CA PRO A 336 17.85 -1.93 15.25
C PRO A 336 17.67 -2.80 16.50
N LEU A 337 18.78 -2.97 17.23
CA LEU A 337 18.77 -3.66 18.52
C LEU A 337 18.25 -2.71 19.59
N ILE A 338 17.23 -3.12 20.34
CA ILE A 338 16.81 -2.49 21.59
C ILE A 338 17.22 -3.36 22.78
N VAL A 339 17.81 -2.77 23.81
CA VAL A 339 18.26 -3.50 25.01
C VAL A 339 17.36 -3.23 26.22
N VAL A 340 17.43 -4.11 27.21
CA VAL A 340 16.60 -4.00 28.42
C VAL A 340 16.87 -2.69 29.15
N GLY A 341 15.80 -1.96 29.44
CA GLY A 341 15.82 -0.65 30.10
C GLY A 341 16.03 0.52 29.15
N GLU A 342 16.13 0.25 27.84
CA GLU A 342 16.26 1.28 26.81
C GLU A 342 14.89 1.83 26.41
N VAL A 343 14.88 3.12 26.11
CA VAL A 343 13.73 3.88 25.61
C VAL A 343 14.16 4.47 24.27
N HIS A 344 13.42 4.18 23.22
CA HIS A 344 13.57 4.80 21.91
C HIS A 344 12.49 5.87 21.75
N PRO A 345 12.77 7.16 22.03
CA PRO A 345 11.82 8.24 21.83
C PRO A 345 11.70 8.63 20.36
N ASP A 346 10.59 9.27 20.00
CA ASP A 346 10.39 9.94 18.71
C ASP A 346 10.49 9.01 17.47
N HIS A 347 10.14 7.72 17.61
CA HIS A 347 9.90 6.84 16.46
C HIS A 347 8.77 7.40 15.62
N ARG A 348 8.88 7.33 14.29
CA ARG A 348 7.98 8.03 13.38
C ARG A 348 7.47 7.10 12.29
N LEU A 349 6.16 6.86 12.29
CA LEU A 349 5.50 6.08 11.25
C LEU A 349 5.24 6.97 10.01
N CYS A 350 6.24 7.09 9.15
CA CYS A 350 6.26 7.92 7.96
C CYS A 350 7.15 7.33 6.87
N PRO A 351 6.66 7.11 5.64
CA PRO A 351 5.39 7.58 5.08
C PRO A 351 4.22 6.63 5.41
N ARG A 352 3.09 6.76 4.70
CA ARG A 352 2.00 5.77 4.79
C ARG A 352 2.51 4.35 4.50
N GLY A 353 2.15 3.39 5.34
CA GLY A 353 2.57 1.99 5.24
C GLY A 353 3.93 1.69 5.87
N ASP A 354 4.51 2.67 6.56
CA ASP A 354 5.74 2.50 7.32
C ASP A 354 5.57 1.53 8.49
N ALA A 355 6.66 0.87 8.85
CA ALA A 355 6.64 -0.22 9.82
C ALA A 355 8.00 -0.37 10.51
N ASP A 356 8.05 -0.01 11.79
CA ASP A 356 9.31 0.08 12.51
C ASP A 356 9.62 -1.26 13.14
N TRP A 357 10.73 -1.89 12.73
CA TRP A 357 11.17 -3.14 13.32
C TRP A 357 12.29 -2.93 14.32
N VAL A 358 12.14 -3.48 15.53
CA VAL A 358 13.24 -3.65 16.48
C VAL A 358 13.52 -5.12 16.74
N LYS A 359 14.73 -5.44 17.18
CA LYS A 359 15.08 -6.76 17.71
C LYS A 359 15.63 -6.66 19.12
N PHE A 360 15.40 -7.67 19.94
CA PHE A 360 15.87 -7.72 21.32
C PHE A 360 16.29 -9.13 21.72
N PHE A 361 17.22 -9.25 22.67
CA PHE A 361 17.61 -10.57 23.19
C PHE A 361 16.71 -11.00 24.35
N GLY A 362 15.90 -12.03 24.13
CA GLY A 362 15.08 -12.68 25.15
C GLY A 362 15.82 -13.83 25.81
N LYS A 363 15.98 -13.79 27.14
CA LYS A 363 16.55 -14.88 27.94
C LYS A 363 15.45 -15.75 28.55
N ALA A 364 15.54 -17.06 28.34
CA ALA A 364 14.59 -18.02 28.88
C ALA A 364 14.43 -17.89 30.40
N GLY A 365 13.18 -17.98 30.87
CA GLY A 365 12.84 -17.84 32.29
C GLY A 365 12.83 -16.40 32.82
N LYS A 366 12.92 -15.40 31.93
CA LYS A 366 12.60 -13.99 32.23
C LYS A 366 11.27 -13.60 31.59
N VAL A 367 10.64 -12.58 32.15
CA VAL A 367 9.46 -11.95 31.56
C VAL A 367 9.83 -10.52 31.20
N TYR A 368 9.53 -10.14 29.98
CA TYR A 368 9.82 -8.84 29.42
C TYR A 368 8.52 -8.11 29.11
N SER A 369 8.60 -6.79 29.00
CA SER A 369 7.50 -5.93 28.58
C SER A 369 8.05 -4.97 27.54
N ILE A 370 7.44 -4.97 26.35
CA ILE A 370 7.67 -4.00 25.28
C ILE A 370 6.37 -3.25 25.09
N PHE A 371 6.42 -1.93 25.06
CA PHE A 371 5.22 -1.12 24.91
C PHE A 371 5.54 0.22 24.24
N THR A 372 4.55 0.75 23.52
CA THR A 372 4.58 2.11 23.01
C THR A 372 4.00 3.08 24.05
N SER A 373 4.35 4.34 23.98
CA SER A 373 3.89 5.38 24.90
C SER A 373 4.13 6.75 24.26
N GLU A 374 3.60 7.82 24.85
CA GLU A 374 3.78 9.19 24.32
C GLU A 374 3.32 9.33 22.86
N LEU A 375 2.26 8.61 22.48
CA LEU A 375 1.70 8.62 21.13
C LEU A 375 1.26 10.03 20.75
N SER A 376 1.80 10.53 19.64
CA SER A 376 1.35 11.78 19.03
C SER A 376 -0.01 11.61 18.35
N VAL A 377 -0.63 12.73 18.01
CA VAL A 377 -1.98 12.75 17.43
C VAL A 377 -2.03 11.96 16.13
N GLY A 378 -2.92 10.96 16.07
CA GLY A 378 -3.09 10.06 14.93
C GLY A 378 -2.21 8.81 14.97
N ALA A 379 -1.44 8.61 16.05
CA ALA A 379 -0.84 7.33 16.39
C ALA A 379 -1.84 6.50 17.20
N ASP A 380 -2.04 5.28 16.73
CA ASP A 380 -2.85 4.18 17.26
C ASP A 380 -2.06 2.93 16.89
N THR A 381 -1.19 2.52 17.82
CA THR A 381 -0.11 1.61 17.47
C THR A 381 -0.64 0.18 17.37
N VAL A 382 0.00 -0.62 16.52
CA VAL A 382 -0.19 -2.07 16.48
C VAL A 382 1.19 -2.70 16.62
N MET A 383 1.37 -3.46 17.68
CA MET A 383 2.60 -4.18 17.97
C MET A 383 2.46 -5.66 17.65
N VAL A 384 3.45 -6.19 16.94
CA VAL A 384 3.55 -7.61 16.56
C VAL A 384 4.89 -8.15 17.02
N LEU A 385 4.88 -9.13 17.93
CA LEU A 385 6.07 -9.86 18.36
C LEU A 385 6.31 -11.04 17.42
N ALA A 386 7.54 -11.19 16.94
CA ALA A 386 8.00 -12.32 16.13
C ALA A 386 9.17 -13.11 16.77
N ASP A 387 9.24 -14.41 16.49
CA ASP A 387 10.29 -15.35 16.90
C ASP A 387 11.62 -15.02 16.21
N ARG A 388 12.64 -15.82 16.55
CA ARG A 388 14.04 -15.63 16.17
C ARG A 388 14.35 -15.70 14.69
N ASP A 389 13.37 -16.06 13.87
CA ASP A 389 13.45 -16.00 12.42
C ASP A 389 12.96 -14.67 11.84
N GLY A 390 12.52 -13.72 12.68
CA GLY A 390 12.03 -12.40 12.26
C GLY A 390 10.72 -12.43 11.49
N THR A 391 10.05 -13.60 11.44
CA THR A 391 8.84 -13.78 10.63
C THR A 391 7.72 -14.45 11.41
N THR A 392 7.99 -15.45 12.25
CA THR A 392 6.99 -16.19 13.04
C THR A 392 6.33 -15.30 14.09
N ILE A 393 5.04 -14.97 13.98
CA ILE A 393 4.35 -14.19 15.01
C ILE A 393 4.16 -15.03 16.27
N ILE A 394 4.51 -14.46 17.42
CA ILE A 394 4.35 -15.05 18.76
C ILE A 394 3.17 -14.40 19.48
N ASP A 395 3.05 -13.07 19.40
CA ASP A 395 2.05 -12.29 20.12
C ASP A 395 1.76 -11.00 19.37
N PHE A 396 0.62 -10.37 19.64
CA PHE A 396 0.26 -9.08 19.06
C PHE A 396 -0.59 -8.29 20.06
N ASN A 397 -0.55 -6.96 19.97
CA ASN A 397 -1.43 -6.09 20.71
C ASN A 397 -1.60 -4.78 19.94
N ASP A 398 -2.83 -4.33 19.76
CA ASP A 398 -3.20 -3.00 19.24
C ASP A 398 -3.38 -2.04 20.41
N ASP A 399 -4.30 -2.33 21.34
CA ASP A 399 -4.59 -1.46 22.48
C ASP A 399 -4.19 -2.07 23.82
N TYR A 400 -3.70 -1.24 24.74
CA TYR A 400 -3.42 -1.61 26.12
C TYR A 400 -4.31 -0.86 27.12
N GLU A 401 -4.99 -1.63 27.96
CA GLU A 401 -5.98 -1.14 28.94
C GLU A 401 -7.09 -0.29 28.29
N SER A 402 -7.06 1.03 28.48
CA SER A 402 -8.03 1.98 27.91
C SER A 402 -7.33 3.05 27.04
N GLY A 403 -6.08 2.79 26.62
CA GLY A 403 -5.28 3.66 25.78
C GLY A 403 -5.02 3.05 24.40
N LEU A 404 -4.51 3.88 23.49
CA LEU A 404 -4.14 3.52 22.11
C LEU A 404 -2.71 2.96 22.00
N ASP A 405 -2.03 2.79 23.14
CA ASP A 405 -0.69 2.24 23.19
C ASP A 405 -0.72 0.72 23.12
N SER A 406 0.09 0.14 22.24
CA SER A 406 0.32 -1.29 22.25
C SER A 406 1.33 -1.71 23.33
N ARG A 407 1.11 -2.89 23.91
CA ARG A 407 2.01 -3.57 24.84
C ARG A 407 2.00 -5.08 24.68
N ILE A 408 3.19 -5.67 24.68
CA ILE A 408 3.41 -7.11 24.72
C ILE A 408 4.24 -7.48 25.96
N ASP A 409 3.70 -8.41 26.77
CA ASP A 409 4.40 -9.01 27.89
C ASP A 409 4.87 -10.43 27.54
N PHE A 410 6.17 -10.59 27.28
CA PHE A 410 6.72 -11.79 26.67
C PHE A 410 7.63 -12.59 27.61
N ALA A 411 7.41 -13.90 27.68
CA ALA A 411 8.24 -14.86 28.41
C ALA A 411 8.86 -15.89 27.44
N PRO A 412 10.10 -15.68 26.95
CA PRO A 412 10.74 -16.62 26.05
C PRO A 412 10.99 -17.99 26.71
N PHE A 413 10.77 -19.06 25.96
CA PHE A 413 11.10 -20.44 26.39
C PHE A 413 12.54 -20.83 26.04
N VAL A 414 13.16 -20.13 25.09
CA VAL A 414 14.54 -20.37 24.63
C VAL A 414 15.27 -19.04 24.49
N ASP A 415 16.55 -19.01 24.87
CA ASP A 415 17.43 -17.85 24.66
C ASP A 415 17.53 -17.52 23.15
N GLY A 416 17.45 -16.24 22.78
CA GLY A 416 17.65 -15.80 21.40
C GLY A 416 17.22 -14.36 21.11
N PHE A 417 17.46 -13.90 19.88
CA PHE A 417 16.98 -12.61 19.40
C PHE A 417 15.57 -12.72 18.86
N TYR A 418 14.62 -12.02 19.45
CA TYR A 418 13.23 -11.90 18.99
C TYR A 418 13.04 -10.53 18.34
N PHE A 419 11.97 -10.36 17.58
CA PHE A 419 11.70 -9.14 16.81
C PHE A 419 10.35 -8.56 17.20
N VAL A 420 10.20 -7.24 17.15
CA VAL A 420 8.91 -6.56 17.27
C VAL A 420 8.75 -5.63 16.08
N GLN A 421 7.60 -5.70 15.43
CA GLN A 421 7.14 -4.70 14.47
C GLN A 421 6.14 -3.79 15.16
N VAL A 422 6.28 -2.48 14.96
CA VAL A 422 5.26 -1.50 15.33
C VAL A 422 4.72 -0.85 14.06
N LYS A 423 3.40 -0.71 14.00
CA LYS A 423 2.66 -0.06 12.91
C LYS A 423 1.63 0.89 13.47
N ASN A 424 1.00 1.66 12.58
CA ASN A 424 -0.22 2.39 12.88
C ASN A 424 -1.42 1.61 12.37
N VAL A 425 -2.55 1.63 13.09
CA VAL A 425 -3.82 1.07 12.59
C VAL A 425 -4.14 1.63 11.20
N GLY A 426 -4.53 0.73 10.27
CA GLY A 426 -4.83 1.08 8.89
C GLY A 426 -3.62 1.47 8.02
N ASP A 427 -2.39 1.22 8.49
CA ASP A 427 -1.14 1.57 7.80
C ASP A 427 -1.04 3.09 7.52
N VAL A 428 -1.64 3.91 8.38
CA VAL A 428 -1.62 5.38 8.24
C VAL A 428 -0.28 5.92 8.73
N GLY A 429 0.42 6.70 7.91
CA GLY A 429 1.71 7.28 8.27
C GLY A 429 1.93 8.67 7.70
N ASN A 430 2.51 9.56 8.49
CA ASN A 430 2.91 10.91 8.11
C ASN A 430 3.87 11.52 9.15
N GLN A 431 4.43 12.69 8.85
CA GLN A 431 5.45 13.37 9.65
C GLN A 431 5.03 13.85 11.06
N PHE A 432 3.82 13.54 11.51
CA PHE A 432 3.31 13.91 12.83
C PHE A 432 2.85 12.69 13.65
N ILE A 433 2.94 11.49 13.06
CA ILE A 433 2.62 10.24 13.76
C ILE A 433 3.93 9.73 14.31
N ASP A 434 4.12 9.96 15.61
CA ASP A 434 5.27 9.50 16.35
C ASP A 434 4.89 8.88 17.70
N TYR A 435 5.79 8.08 18.25
CA TYR A 435 5.62 7.37 19.51
C TYR A 435 6.97 7.08 20.17
N THR A 436 6.93 6.75 21.46
CA THR A 436 8.08 6.30 22.24
C THR A 436 7.98 4.80 22.49
N LEU A 437 8.98 4.02 22.09
CA LEU A 437 9.07 2.57 22.34
C LEU A 437 9.94 2.27 23.57
N THR A 438 9.41 1.50 24.52
CA THR A 438 10.14 1.12 25.74
C THR A 438 10.26 -0.39 25.85
N PHE A 439 11.45 -0.88 26.19
CA PHE A 439 11.69 -2.30 26.48
C PHE A 439 12.25 -2.50 27.89
N GLN A 440 11.58 -3.31 28.71
CA GLN A 440 11.98 -3.55 30.11
C GLN A 440 11.76 -4.99 30.58
N ILE A 441 12.39 -5.36 31.70
CA ILE A 441 12.08 -6.61 32.41
C ILE A 441 10.85 -6.36 33.31
N LYS A 442 9.85 -7.24 33.20
CA LYS A 442 8.70 -7.22 34.10
C LYS A 442 9.10 -7.79 35.46
N THR A 443 9.21 -6.93 36.48
CA THR A 443 9.53 -7.35 37.86
C THR A 443 8.28 -7.91 38.54
N ASN A 444 8.16 -9.24 38.61
CA ASN A 444 7.12 -9.84 39.45
C ASN A 444 7.53 -9.76 40.93
N ALA A 445 6.71 -9.10 41.76
CA ALA A 445 6.80 -9.09 43.22
C ALA A 445 6.42 -10.45 43.87
N ASN A 446 6.14 -11.50 43.09
CA ASN A 446 5.88 -12.85 43.56
C ASN A 446 6.76 -13.84 42.79
N GLN A 447 8.01 -13.98 43.23
CA GLN A 447 8.83 -15.16 42.93
C GLN A 447 8.50 -16.23 43.98
N GLY A 448 7.60 -17.16 43.63
CA GLY A 448 7.60 -18.48 44.26
C GLY A 448 8.72 -19.32 43.64
N GLU A 449 9.46 -20.04 44.50
CA GLU A 449 10.70 -20.77 44.20
C GLU A 449 10.72 -21.61 42.90
N PRO A 450 11.90 -21.76 42.26
CA PRO A 450 12.08 -22.63 41.12
C PRO A 450 12.12 -24.10 41.56
N THR A 451 11.08 -24.87 41.24
CA THR A 451 11.19 -26.34 41.21
C THR A 451 11.76 -26.76 39.86
N MET A 452 13.06 -27.10 39.83
CA MET A 452 13.67 -27.81 38.70
C MET A 452 13.08 -29.23 38.62
N GLN A 453 12.65 -29.66 37.44
CA GLN A 453 12.50 -31.08 37.11
C GLN A 453 13.47 -31.41 35.96
N PRO A 454 14.36 -32.41 36.10
CA PRO A 454 15.51 -32.57 35.20
C PRO A 454 15.18 -33.33 33.91
N THR A 455 15.76 -32.79 32.83
CA THR A 455 16.29 -33.39 31.60
C THR A 455 15.87 -34.82 31.23
N ALA A 456 15.20 -34.96 30.09
CA ALA A 456 15.20 -36.20 29.30
C ALA A 456 16.10 -36.02 28.07
N THR A 457 17.22 -36.74 28.09
CA THR A 457 18.14 -37.01 26.99
C THR A 457 17.45 -37.82 25.89
N PHE A 458 17.78 -37.50 24.64
CA PHE A 458 17.44 -38.30 23.46
C PHE A 458 18.17 -39.65 23.50
N GLU A 459 17.45 -40.75 23.35
CA GLU A 459 17.95 -41.97 22.71
C GLU A 459 16.94 -42.46 21.67
N ASP A 460 17.52 -42.91 20.57
CA ASP A 460 16.95 -43.39 19.33
C ASP A 460 16.83 -44.92 19.45
N ASP A 461 15.63 -45.49 19.41
CA ASP A 461 15.43 -46.84 18.85
C ASP A 461 13.96 -47.10 18.48
N ILE A 462 13.78 -47.72 17.33
CA ILE A 462 12.50 -48.08 16.71
C ILE A 462 12.22 -49.54 17.08
N THR A 463 11.03 -49.87 17.59
CA THR A 463 10.33 -51.10 17.17
C THR A 463 8.84 -51.08 17.58
N PRO A 464 7.93 -51.63 16.72
CA PRO A 464 6.49 -51.47 16.86
C PRO A 464 5.86 -52.59 17.68
N THR A 465 4.77 -52.29 18.39
CA THR A 465 3.83 -53.33 18.85
C THR A 465 2.40 -52.87 18.58
N PHE A 466 1.71 -53.69 17.79
CA PHE A 466 0.26 -53.72 17.66
C PHE A 466 -0.34 -54.32 18.93
N GLU A 467 -1.45 -53.77 19.41
CA GLU A 467 -2.52 -54.59 19.96
C GLU A 467 -3.87 -53.87 19.81
N ASP A 468 -4.82 -54.63 19.27
CA ASP A 468 -6.23 -54.33 19.09
C ASP A 468 -6.91 -54.03 20.43
N ASP A 469 -7.85 -53.09 20.46
CA ASP A 469 -9.14 -53.39 21.10
C ASP A 469 -10.28 -52.58 20.48
N VAL A 470 -11.37 -53.28 20.21
CA VAL A 470 -12.56 -52.86 19.51
C VAL A 470 -13.70 -52.90 20.53
N THR A 471 -14.46 -51.83 20.70
CA THR A 471 -15.91 -51.97 20.95
C THR A 471 -16.71 -50.75 20.49
N PRO A 472 -17.76 -50.96 19.66
CA PRO A 472 -18.69 -49.92 19.24
C PRO A 472 -19.95 -49.94 20.11
N THR A 473 -20.52 -48.77 20.40
CA THR A 473 -21.92 -48.66 20.84
C THR A 473 -22.72 -47.97 19.76
N SER A 474 -23.79 -48.64 19.33
CA SER A 474 -24.76 -48.19 18.35
C SER A 474 -26.08 -47.93 19.08
N ASP A 475 -26.73 -46.82 18.75
CA ASP A 475 -28.16 -46.64 19.01
C ASP A 475 -28.90 -46.50 17.67
N PRO A 476 -29.80 -47.44 17.34
CA PRO A 476 -30.54 -47.46 16.09
C PRO A 476 -31.97 -46.93 16.30
N ASN A 477 -32.24 -45.67 15.92
CA ASN A 477 -33.57 -45.36 15.40
C ASN A 477 -33.65 -44.05 14.60
N ARG A 478 -34.23 -44.18 13.39
CA ARG A 478 -35.10 -43.24 12.67
C ARG A 478 -34.61 -42.73 11.30
N THR A 479 -34.86 -43.59 10.31
CA THR A 479 -35.56 -43.37 9.01
C THR A 479 -35.27 -42.10 8.19
N ALA A 480 -34.76 -42.32 6.98
CA ALA A 480 -34.74 -41.35 5.88
C ALA A 480 -36.09 -41.29 5.14
N THR A 481 -36.57 -40.08 4.82
CA THR A 481 -37.51 -39.80 3.72
C THR A 481 -37.31 -38.35 3.24
N ALA A 482 -37.43 -38.15 1.93
CA ALA A 482 -37.05 -36.96 1.18
C ALA A 482 -38.13 -35.86 1.06
N THR A 483 -37.67 -34.68 0.64
CA THR A 483 -38.35 -33.59 -0.08
C THR A 483 -39.19 -32.58 0.72
N GLY A 484 -38.80 -31.30 0.62
CA GLY A 484 -39.61 -30.15 1.00
C GLY A 484 -38.82 -28.85 1.02
N THR A 485 -38.91 -28.06 -0.04
CA THR A 485 -38.49 -26.65 -0.12
C THR A 485 -39.09 -25.85 1.03
N ALA A 486 -38.27 -25.10 1.78
CA ALA A 486 -38.76 -24.09 2.71
C ALA A 486 -37.80 -22.89 2.76
N THR A 487 -38.27 -21.79 2.17
CA THR A 487 -37.90 -20.41 2.47
C THR A 487 -37.80 -20.20 3.98
N ARG A 488 -36.70 -19.62 4.48
CA ARG A 488 -36.61 -19.16 5.87
C ARG A 488 -36.33 -17.67 5.94
N THR A 489 -37.35 -16.97 6.42
CA THR A 489 -37.28 -15.72 7.17
C THR A 489 -36.53 -15.97 8.49
N PRO A 490 -35.53 -15.15 8.86
CA PRO A 490 -34.86 -15.29 10.15
C PRO A 490 -35.76 -14.76 11.27
N THR A 491 -36.13 -15.63 12.21
CA THR A 491 -36.76 -15.24 13.47
C THR A 491 -35.66 -15.18 14.52
N SER A 492 -35.48 -14.00 15.10
CA SER A 492 -34.58 -13.71 16.20
C SER A 492 -35.01 -14.44 17.47
N ALA A 493 -34.09 -15.21 18.05
CA ALA A 493 -34.11 -15.56 19.47
C ALA A 493 -32.66 -15.73 19.93
N TYR A 494 -32.11 -14.67 20.52
CA TYR A 494 -30.84 -14.69 21.25
C TYR A 494 -30.99 -15.50 22.54
N PRO A 495 -30.11 -16.47 22.84
CA PRO A 495 -29.81 -16.83 24.20
C PRO A 495 -28.85 -15.80 24.82
N THR A 496 -29.14 -15.42 26.06
CA THR A 496 -28.39 -14.51 26.93
C THR A 496 -26.91 -14.91 27.09
N PRO A 497 -25.96 -13.96 27.20
CA PRO A 497 -24.53 -14.29 27.23
C PRO A 497 -24.16 -15.00 28.54
N THR A 498 -23.56 -16.19 28.42
CA THR A 498 -22.74 -16.77 29.48
C THR A 498 -21.34 -16.17 29.42
N THR A 499 -20.85 -15.73 30.57
CA THR A 499 -19.51 -15.21 30.85
C THR A 499 -18.42 -16.26 30.58
N SER A 500 -18.06 -16.47 29.33
CA SER A 500 -16.82 -17.12 28.87
C SER A 500 -16.80 -17.14 27.33
N SER A 501 -16.37 -16.05 26.72
CA SER A 501 -15.78 -16.10 25.38
C SER A 501 -14.34 -15.65 25.51
N SER A 502 -13.41 -16.54 25.18
CA SER A 502 -12.01 -16.18 25.04
C SER A 502 -11.86 -15.18 23.89
N ASN A 503 -11.44 -13.95 24.19
CA ASN A 503 -10.78 -13.06 23.23
C ASN A 503 -9.44 -13.68 22.81
N LYS A 504 -9.48 -14.79 22.07
CA LYS A 504 -8.29 -15.41 21.52
C LYS A 504 -8.44 -15.41 20.00
N LEU A 505 -7.73 -14.49 19.36
CA LEU A 505 -7.54 -14.52 17.91
C LEU A 505 -6.98 -15.88 17.47
N PRO A 506 -7.26 -16.30 16.23
CA PRO A 506 -6.61 -17.46 15.67
C PRO A 506 -5.09 -17.26 15.70
N ASN A 507 -4.35 -18.34 15.95
CA ASN A 507 -2.89 -18.31 15.88
C ASN A 507 -2.49 -18.13 14.42
N PHE A 508 -2.16 -16.91 14.01
CA PHE A 508 -1.65 -16.63 12.67
C PHE A 508 -0.27 -17.29 12.51
N ASP A 509 -0.10 -18.09 11.47
CA ASP A 509 1.17 -18.75 11.17
C ASP A 509 1.82 -18.03 9.98
N THR A 510 2.94 -17.38 10.25
CA THR A 510 3.74 -16.63 9.28
C THR A 510 5.03 -17.38 8.91
N ARG A 511 5.19 -18.64 9.35
CA ARG A 511 6.39 -19.46 9.08
C ARG A 511 6.45 -19.89 7.62
N SER A 512 7.57 -19.64 6.96
CA SER A 512 7.92 -20.29 5.69
C SER A 512 8.91 -21.45 5.90
N ASN A 513 8.47 -22.52 6.57
CA ASN A 513 9.29 -23.74 6.79
C ASN A 513 8.79 -24.94 5.96
N GLY A 514 8.20 -24.68 4.78
CA GLY A 514 7.60 -25.71 3.94
C GLY A 514 6.35 -26.37 4.55
N LYS A 515 5.70 -25.69 5.50
CA LYS A 515 4.44 -26.11 6.13
C LYS A 515 3.33 -25.14 5.76
N PHE A 516 2.11 -25.64 5.70
CA PHE A 516 0.92 -24.82 5.50
C PHE A 516 0.57 -24.09 6.79
N ALA A 517 0.34 -22.78 6.68
CA ALA A 517 -0.08 -21.94 7.81
C ALA A 517 -1.41 -22.37 8.46
N ASP A 518 -2.32 -22.96 7.69
CA ASP A 518 -3.55 -23.58 8.20
C ASP A 518 -3.79 -24.92 7.46
N PRO A 519 -4.26 -25.98 8.14
CA PRO A 519 -4.62 -27.24 7.50
C PRO A 519 -5.63 -27.10 6.34
N ALA A 520 -6.46 -26.06 6.34
CA ALA A 520 -7.38 -25.75 5.26
C ALA A 520 -6.64 -25.40 3.95
N PHE A 521 -5.51 -24.70 4.01
CA PHE A 521 -4.68 -24.46 2.82
C PHE A 521 -4.12 -25.76 2.26
N ASN A 522 -3.68 -26.68 3.13
CA ASN A 522 -3.25 -28.01 2.70
C ASN A 522 -4.40 -28.79 2.03
N LYS A 523 -5.62 -28.71 2.56
CA LYS A 523 -6.79 -29.37 1.96
C LYS A 523 -7.02 -28.88 0.51
N VAL A 524 -6.92 -27.58 0.26
CA VAL A 524 -7.05 -27.00 -1.09
C VAL A 524 -5.87 -27.39 -1.99
N TRP A 525 -4.64 -27.29 -1.48
CA TRP A 525 -3.43 -27.68 -2.23
C TRP A 525 -3.43 -29.16 -2.60
N ALA A 526 -3.68 -30.03 -1.62
CA ALA A 526 -3.60 -31.47 -1.76
C ALA A 526 -4.60 -32.00 -2.78
N TYR A 527 -5.77 -31.38 -2.91
CA TYR A 527 -6.78 -31.77 -3.88
C TYR A 527 -6.21 -31.89 -5.30
N ALA A 528 -5.50 -30.85 -5.75
CA ALA A 528 -4.98 -30.81 -7.10
C ALA A 528 -3.52 -31.25 -7.21
N ASP A 529 -2.67 -30.92 -6.24
CA ASP A 529 -1.21 -30.99 -6.40
C ASP A 529 -0.56 -32.16 -5.66
N ALA A 530 -1.21 -32.79 -4.68
CA ALA A 530 -0.64 -33.98 -4.03
C ALA A 530 -0.40 -35.17 -4.98
N PRO A 531 -1.28 -35.47 -5.96
CA PRO A 531 -1.00 -36.50 -6.97
C PRO A 531 0.19 -36.16 -7.87
N VAL A 532 0.43 -34.87 -8.14
CA VAL A 532 1.60 -34.41 -8.90
C VAL A 532 2.87 -34.55 -8.04
N ALA A 533 2.82 -34.10 -6.80
CA ALA A 533 3.92 -34.18 -5.84
C ALA A 533 4.38 -35.61 -5.55
N SER A 534 3.45 -36.56 -5.51
CA SER A 534 3.73 -37.98 -5.31
C SER A 534 4.13 -38.73 -6.59
N GLY A 535 4.19 -38.04 -7.74
CA GLY A 535 4.51 -38.66 -9.04
C GLY A 535 3.40 -39.56 -9.60
N GLN A 536 2.20 -39.55 -9.00
CA GLN A 536 1.05 -40.32 -9.47
C GLN A 536 0.40 -39.69 -10.72
N ALA A 537 0.53 -38.37 -10.88
CA ALA A 537 0.02 -37.61 -12.03
C ALA A 537 1.15 -36.84 -12.72
N VAL A 538 1.18 -36.87 -14.05
CA VAL A 538 2.12 -36.10 -14.88
C VAL A 538 1.37 -34.93 -15.52
N ARG A 539 1.40 -33.77 -14.88
CA ARG A 539 0.82 -32.50 -15.37
C ARG A 539 1.43 -31.32 -14.64
N SER A 540 1.29 -30.10 -15.20
CA SER A 540 1.70 -28.87 -14.54
C SER A 540 0.97 -28.62 -13.21
N TRP A 541 1.69 -28.06 -12.24
CA TRP A 541 1.20 -27.68 -10.92
C TRP A 541 0.07 -26.65 -10.99
N LEU A 542 -0.98 -26.83 -10.20
CA LEU A 542 -2.05 -25.87 -10.06
C LEU A 542 -1.65 -24.72 -9.12
N TRP A 543 -1.14 -25.03 -7.93
CA TRP A 543 -0.76 -24.05 -6.91
C TRP A 543 0.75 -23.84 -6.90
N GLY A 544 1.52 -24.93 -6.93
CA GLY A 544 2.98 -24.92 -6.89
C GLY A 544 3.55 -26.10 -6.10
N PRO A 545 4.86 -26.39 -6.25
CA PRO A 545 5.52 -27.52 -5.60
C PRO A 545 5.69 -27.36 -4.08
N SER A 546 5.60 -26.14 -3.55
CA SER A 546 5.80 -25.83 -2.13
C SER A 546 4.83 -24.78 -1.62
N SER A 547 4.49 -24.85 -0.33
CA SER A 547 3.91 -23.71 0.40
C SER A 547 4.96 -22.59 0.46
N GLY A 548 4.65 -21.44 -0.12
CA GLY A 548 5.51 -20.26 -0.11
C GLY A 548 5.48 -19.53 1.23
N GLN A 549 5.61 -18.21 1.20
CA GLN A 549 5.57 -17.37 2.40
C GLN A 549 4.15 -17.29 2.97
N ALA A 550 3.99 -17.44 4.27
CA ALA A 550 2.73 -17.18 4.96
C ALA A 550 2.80 -15.83 5.66
N ARG A 551 1.70 -15.07 5.65
CA ARG A 551 1.65 -13.72 6.23
C ARG A 551 0.30 -13.46 6.88
N ALA A 552 0.28 -12.57 7.86
CA ALA A 552 -0.94 -11.86 8.23
C ALA A 552 -1.00 -10.56 7.40
N GLU A 553 -2.16 -10.24 6.86
CA GLU A 553 -2.38 -9.02 6.09
C GLU A 553 -3.67 -8.33 6.53
N VAL A 554 -3.71 -7.00 6.41
CA VAL A 554 -4.93 -6.23 6.68
C VAL A 554 -6.09 -6.67 5.79
N TYR A 555 -7.25 -6.87 6.43
CA TYR A 555 -8.54 -7.06 5.80
C TYR A 555 -9.64 -6.51 6.72
N ASP A 556 -10.25 -5.37 6.35
CA ASP A 556 -11.12 -4.56 7.22
C ASP A 556 -12.31 -5.34 7.79
N GLN A 557 -12.85 -6.29 7.02
CA GLN A 557 -14.00 -7.11 7.45
C GLN A 557 -13.58 -8.40 8.18
N ALA A 558 -12.29 -8.69 8.33
CA ALA A 558 -11.84 -9.87 9.05
C ALA A 558 -11.96 -9.66 10.57
N PRO A 559 -12.32 -10.71 11.34
CA PRO A 559 -12.25 -10.64 12.80
C PRO A 559 -10.83 -10.26 13.25
N GLY A 560 -10.68 -9.08 13.88
CA GLY A 560 -9.39 -8.51 14.28
C GLY A 560 -8.61 -7.79 13.16
N GLY A 561 -9.27 -7.42 12.06
CA GLY A 561 -8.69 -6.59 11.00
C GLY A 561 -7.60 -7.25 10.15
N LEU A 562 -7.30 -8.54 10.39
CA LEU A 562 -6.25 -9.29 9.70
C LEU A 562 -6.82 -10.57 9.08
N ARG A 563 -6.39 -10.88 7.85
CA ARG A 563 -6.56 -12.19 7.21
C ARG A 563 -5.26 -12.98 7.23
N GLN A 564 -5.38 -14.30 7.35
CA GLN A 564 -4.25 -15.20 7.18
C GLN A 564 -4.09 -15.47 5.68
N VAL A 565 -2.88 -15.26 5.15
CA VAL A 565 -2.57 -15.59 3.76
C VAL A 565 -1.41 -16.59 3.66
N GLN A 566 -1.40 -17.35 2.57
CA GLN A 566 -0.32 -18.26 2.19
C GLN A 566 -0.04 -18.10 0.69
N TYR A 567 1.17 -17.64 0.37
CA TYR A 567 1.66 -17.56 -1.00
C TYR A 567 2.04 -18.93 -1.54
N PHE A 568 1.85 -19.08 -2.85
CA PHE A 568 2.29 -20.19 -3.67
C PHE A 568 2.85 -19.62 -4.97
N ASP A 569 3.52 -20.44 -5.78
CA ASP A 569 4.03 -19.98 -7.08
C ASP A 569 2.92 -19.32 -7.93
N LYS A 570 1.75 -19.95 -7.95
CA LYS A 570 0.66 -19.61 -8.86
C LYS A 570 -0.55 -18.95 -8.19
N SER A 571 -0.48 -18.66 -6.89
CA SER A 571 -1.62 -18.15 -6.13
C SER A 571 -1.21 -17.52 -4.81
N ARG A 572 -2.20 -16.92 -4.15
CA ARG A 572 -2.20 -16.70 -2.71
C ARG A 572 -3.56 -17.17 -2.18
N MET A 573 -3.54 -18.08 -1.23
CA MET A 573 -4.74 -18.55 -0.53
C MET A 573 -4.96 -17.73 0.73
N GLU A 574 -6.21 -17.57 1.14
CA GLU A 574 -6.60 -16.63 2.19
C GLU A 574 -7.71 -17.18 3.06
N ILE A 575 -7.65 -16.89 4.35
CA ILE A 575 -8.73 -17.06 5.32
C ILE A 575 -9.00 -15.66 5.87
N SER A 576 -10.11 -15.07 5.44
CA SER A 576 -10.51 -13.70 5.82
C SER A 576 -11.62 -13.68 6.88
N ASP A 577 -12.34 -14.80 7.05
CA ASP A 577 -13.30 -14.99 8.14
C ASP A 577 -12.97 -16.31 8.85
N PHE A 578 -12.47 -16.20 10.08
CA PHE A 578 -12.04 -17.35 10.88
C PHE A 578 -13.20 -18.06 11.58
N GLU A 579 -14.36 -17.41 11.65
CA GLU A 579 -15.58 -17.95 12.28
C GLU A 579 -16.47 -18.67 11.26
N ALA A 580 -16.20 -18.50 9.96
CA ALA A 580 -16.88 -19.20 8.88
C ALA A 580 -16.74 -20.73 8.96
N ASP A 581 -17.70 -21.44 8.35
CA ASP A 581 -17.69 -22.91 8.28
C ASP A 581 -16.46 -23.43 7.52
N ARG A 582 -15.51 -24.02 8.23
CA ARG A 582 -14.30 -24.67 7.70
C ARG A 582 -14.55 -25.79 6.69
N GLN A 583 -15.76 -26.33 6.62
CA GLN A 583 -16.12 -27.32 5.60
C GLN A 583 -16.58 -26.69 4.29
N SER A 584 -16.91 -25.39 4.28
CA SER A 584 -17.25 -24.65 3.06
C SER A 584 -16.06 -24.63 2.10
N GLN A 585 -16.34 -24.82 0.80
CA GLN A 585 -15.32 -24.64 -0.24
C GLN A 585 -14.78 -23.20 -0.29
N TRP A 586 -15.54 -22.24 0.25
CA TRP A 586 -15.20 -20.82 0.27
C TRP A 586 -14.58 -20.37 1.60
N PHE A 587 -14.33 -21.29 2.54
CA PHE A 587 -13.58 -20.96 3.76
C PHE A 587 -12.16 -20.50 3.43
N VAL A 588 -11.51 -21.19 2.49
CA VAL A 588 -10.29 -20.70 1.85
C VAL A 588 -10.69 -20.06 0.54
N THR A 589 -10.31 -18.79 0.36
CA THR A 589 -10.44 -18.10 -0.92
C THR A 589 -9.07 -17.93 -1.57
N ASN A 590 -9.07 -17.41 -2.80
CA ASN A 590 -7.86 -17.06 -3.52
C ASN A 590 -7.89 -15.57 -3.87
N GLY A 591 -6.77 -14.90 -3.68
CA GLY A 591 -6.62 -13.48 -3.93
C GLY A 591 -6.86 -13.10 -5.38
N LEU A 592 -7.31 -11.86 -5.59
CA LEU A 592 -7.58 -11.29 -6.91
C LEU A 592 -6.26 -10.84 -7.59
N LEU A 593 -5.21 -11.65 -7.46
CA LEU A 593 -3.82 -11.19 -7.66
C LEU A 593 -3.57 -10.61 -9.05
N ALA A 594 -4.07 -11.25 -10.11
CA ALA A 594 -3.90 -10.76 -11.46
C ALA A 594 -4.66 -9.44 -11.68
N LYS A 595 -5.89 -9.32 -11.18
CA LYS A 595 -6.66 -8.08 -11.21
C LYS A 595 -5.94 -6.96 -10.45
N GLU A 596 -5.51 -7.23 -9.23
CA GLU A 596 -4.79 -6.31 -8.36
C GLU A 596 -3.46 -5.83 -8.98
N LEU A 597 -2.69 -6.73 -9.62
CA LEU A 597 -1.46 -6.40 -10.34
C LEU A 597 -1.71 -5.51 -11.57
N ILE A 598 -2.78 -5.77 -12.33
CA ILE A 598 -3.13 -5.02 -13.54
C ILE A 598 -3.68 -3.63 -13.19
N GLN A 599 -4.51 -3.54 -12.15
CA GLN A 599 -5.13 -2.29 -11.71
C GLN A 599 -4.22 -1.47 -10.78
N GLY A 600 -3.20 -2.11 -10.21
CA GLY A 600 -2.37 -1.52 -9.17
C GLY A 600 -3.16 -1.28 -7.88
N GLN A 601 -3.97 -2.23 -7.45
CA GLN A 601 -4.84 -2.06 -6.28
C GLN A 601 -4.65 -3.23 -5.34
N ILE A 602 -4.19 -2.99 -4.11
CA ILE A 602 -4.08 -4.02 -3.09
C ILE A 602 -5.42 -4.12 -2.37
N GLN A 603 -6.04 -5.30 -2.37
CA GLN A 603 -7.28 -5.50 -1.63
C GLN A 603 -7.01 -5.56 -0.12
N ILE A 604 -7.67 -4.69 0.64
CA ILE A 604 -7.64 -4.63 2.11
C ILE A 604 -9.04 -4.78 2.72
N GLY A 605 -10.04 -5.14 1.92
CA GLY A 605 -11.38 -5.44 2.37
C GLY A 605 -12.28 -5.84 1.21
N ASP A 606 -13.56 -6.13 1.47
CA ASP A 606 -14.52 -6.59 0.46
C ASP A 606 -14.65 -5.61 -0.72
N SER A 607 -14.67 -4.31 -0.41
CA SER A 607 -14.72 -3.22 -1.38
C SER A 607 -13.62 -2.17 -1.17
N ASN A 608 -12.65 -2.46 -0.29
CA ASN A 608 -11.62 -1.51 0.13
C ASN A 608 -10.27 -1.90 -0.48
N TYR A 609 -9.59 -0.90 -1.04
CA TYR A 609 -8.35 -1.09 -1.78
C TYR A 609 -7.33 0.01 -1.46
N VAL A 610 -6.05 -0.37 -1.41
CA VAL A 610 -4.91 0.55 -1.39
C VAL A 610 -4.37 0.70 -2.81
N GLN A 611 -4.37 1.92 -3.34
CA GLN A 611 -3.84 2.20 -4.68
C GLN A 611 -2.31 2.16 -4.68
N ARG A 612 -1.76 1.51 -5.70
CA ARG A 612 -0.33 1.43 -6.05
C ARG A 612 -0.18 1.59 -7.57
N SER A 613 1.06 1.74 -8.02
CA SER A 613 1.36 1.68 -9.45
C SER A 613 1.07 0.28 -10.01
N PRO A 614 0.35 0.14 -11.14
CA PRO A 614 0.20 -1.13 -11.85
C PRO A 614 1.54 -1.81 -12.08
N ALA A 615 1.57 -3.14 -11.94
CA ALA A 615 2.83 -3.88 -11.90
C ALA A 615 3.54 -3.88 -13.26
N GLN A 616 4.80 -3.43 -13.26
CA GLN A 616 5.69 -3.45 -14.42
C GLN A 616 6.41 -4.80 -14.60
N ILE A 617 5.93 -5.84 -13.92
CA ILE A 617 6.42 -7.21 -14.03
C ILE A 617 5.86 -7.84 -15.30
N ASN A 618 6.69 -8.56 -16.06
CA ASN A 618 6.25 -9.28 -17.25
C ASN A 618 5.13 -10.26 -16.88
N ILE A 619 4.02 -10.21 -17.62
CA ILE A 619 2.84 -11.02 -17.29
C ILE A 619 3.08 -12.52 -17.59
N ALA A 620 4.00 -12.80 -18.50
CA ALA A 620 4.40 -14.12 -18.94
C ALA A 620 5.87 -14.11 -19.40
N GLY A 621 6.55 -15.26 -19.27
CA GLY A 621 7.94 -15.44 -19.65
C GLY A 621 8.95 -14.88 -18.64
N ASP A 622 10.19 -14.71 -19.10
CA ASP A 622 11.35 -14.26 -18.32
C ASP A 622 11.14 -12.85 -17.76
N LEU A 623 11.54 -12.64 -16.50
CA LEU A 623 11.47 -11.35 -15.84
C LEU A 623 12.41 -10.33 -16.52
N GLY A 624 11.96 -9.07 -16.62
CA GLY A 624 12.78 -7.95 -17.11
C GLY A 624 12.96 -7.86 -18.63
N ALA A 625 12.43 -8.80 -19.42
CA ALA A 625 12.49 -8.74 -20.88
C ALA A 625 11.74 -7.50 -21.43
N ALA A 626 12.48 -6.58 -22.05
CA ALA A 626 12.02 -5.23 -22.37
C ALA A 626 10.90 -5.12 -23.43
N SER A 627 10.61 -6.18 -24.19
CA SER A 627 9.55 -6.18 -25.22
C SER A 627 8.29 -6.97 -24.83
N ALA A 628 8.34 -7.75 -23.75
CA ALA A 628 7.21 -8.54 -23.29
C ALA A 628 6.16 -7.66 -22.59
N PRO A 629 4.85 -7.93 -22.75
CA PRO A 629 3.80 -7.29 -21.97
C PRO A 629 3.96 -7.50 -20.47
N THR A 630 3.62 -6.48 -19.71
CA THR A 630 3.53 -6.50 -18.25
C THR A 630 2.07 -6.60 -17.80
N TYR A 631 1.83 -6.79 -16.51
CA TYR A 631 0.46 -6.63 -15.98
C TYR A 631 -0.09 -5.22 -16.29
N ALA A 632 0.74 -4.17 -16.17
CA ALA A 632 0.36 -2.80 -16.53
C ALA A 632 0.00 -2.63 -18.03
N SER A 633 0.48 -3.49 -18.93
CA SER A 633 0.05 -3.45 -20.35
C SER A 633 -1.44 -3.75 -20.53
N PHE A 634 -2.08 -4.41 -19.56
CA PHE A 634 -3.50 -4.79 -19.61
C PHE A 634 -4.45 -3.77 -18.97
N SER A 635 -3.96 -2.70 -18.32
CA SER A 635 -4.79 -1.81 -17.49
C SER A 635 -5.99 -1.19 -18.23
N ASN A 636 -5.87 -0.96 -19.55
CA ASN A 636 -6.95 -0.41 -20.39
C ASN A 636 -7.72 -1.48 -21.18
N LEU A 637 -7.49 -2.77 -20.90
CA LEU A 637 -8.04 -3.91 -21.65
C LEU A 637 -9.01 -4.76 -20.81
N LEU A 638 -9.50 -4.20 -19.69
CA LEU A 638 -10.39 -4.87 -18.75
C LEU A 638 -11.89 -4.67 -19.02
N GLY A 639 -12.23 -3.92 -20.07
CA GLY A 639 -13.61 -3.59 -20.40
C GLY A 639 -14.35 -4.76 -21.05
N ALA A 640 -15.63 -4.91 -20.73
CA ALA A 640 -16.50 -5.92 -21.31
C ALA A 640 -16.54 -5.85 -22.85
N THR A 641 -16.63 -7.02 -23.47
CA THR A 641 -16.72 -7.23 -24.91
C THR A 641 -17.99 -8.02 -25.28
N SER A 642 -18.34 -8.02 -26.56
CA SER A 642 -19.43 -8.83 -27.08
C SER A 642 -19.05 -10.32 -27.15
N ASP A 643 -20.05 -11.19 -27.16
CA ASP A 643 -19.88 -12.61 -27.48
C ASP A 643 -19.31 -12.77 -28.91
N ARG A 644 -18.13 -13.39 -29.00
CA ARG A 644 -17.40 -13.69 -30.23
C ARG A 644 -17.21 -15.19 -30.42
N THR A 645 -18.00 -16.02 -29.75
CA THR A 645 -17.91 -17.49 -29.84
C THR A 645 -17.96 -17.94 -31.31
N GLY A 646 -17.03 -18.81 -31.69
CA GLY A 646 -16.82 -19.28 -33.06
C GLY A 646 -15.79 -18.48 -33.87
N GLN A 647 -15.40 -17.28 -33.41
CA GLN A 647 -14.28 -16.51 -33.97
C GLN A 647 -12.94 -16.96 -33.36
N PHE A 648 -11.84 -16.28 -33.71
CA PHE A 648 -10.50 -16.55 -33.16
C PHE A 648 -10.00 -15.36 -32.34
N ALA A 649 -9.16 -15.65 -31.34
CA ALA A 649 -8.27 -14.67 -30.74
C ALA A 649 -7.21 -14.26 -31.78
N ASP A 650 -7.49 -13.17 -32.47
CA ASP A 650 -6.80 -12.68 -33.66
C ASP A 650 -6.04 -11.36 -33.42
N GLN A 651 -5.89 -10.98 -32.16
CA GLN A 651 -5.22 -9.77 -31.74
C GLN A 651 -3.92 -10.08 -31.00
N GLN A 652 -2.95 -9.17 -31.12
CA GLN A 652 -1.69 -9.21 -30.41
C GLN A 652 -1.48 -7.96 -29.54
N LEU A 653 -0.81 -8.13 -28.41
CA LEU A 653 -0.53 -7.10 -27.42
C LEU A 653 0.97 -6.79 -27.36
N ALA A 654 1.30 -5.51 -27.53
CA ALA A 654 2.65 -5.00 -27.28
C ALA A 654 2.81 -4.55 -25.82
N ARG A 655 4.06 -4.45 -25.34
CA ARG A 655 4.38 -3.94 -23.99
C ARG A 655 3.77 -2.57 -23.67
N SER A 656 3.61 -1.70 -24.66
CA SER A 656 2.97 -0.39 -24.47
C SER A 656 1.47 -0.44 -24.17
N GLY A 657 0.85 -1.63 -24.16
CA GLY A 657 -0.61 -1.79 -24.09
C GLY A 657 -1.31 -1.63 -25.45
N LYS A 658 -0.54 -1.39 -26.52
CA LYS A 658 -1.10 -1.26 -27.87
C LYS A 658 -1.54 -2.62 -28.41
N VAL A 659 -2.82 -2.72 -28.76
CA VAL A 659 -3.42 -3.86 -29.45
C VAL A 659 -3.28 -3.69 -30.98
N SER A 660 -2.98 -4.77 -31.69
CA SER A 660 -2.95 -4.82 -33.15
C SER A 660 -3.41 -6.19 -33.67
N ALA A 661 -3.65 -6.32 -34.98
CA ALA A 661 -3.96 -7.63 -35.56
C ALA A 661 -2.76 -8.57 -35.43
N TYR A 662 -3.01 -9.83 -35.06
CA TYR A 662 -2.02 -10.88 -35.03
C TYR A 662 -1.74 -11.37 -36.47
N ALA A 663 -0.47 -11.41 -36.86
CA ALA A 663 -0.06 -11.78 -38.21
C ALA A 663 0.26 -13.28 -38.37
N GLY A 664 0.22 -14.07 -37.29
CA GLY A 664 0.46 -15.51 -37.35
C GLY A 664 -0.76 -16.31 -37.80
N ALA A 665 -0.57 -17.61 -38.01
CA ALA A 665 -1.66 -18.49 -38.41
C ALA A 665 -2.66 -18.68 -37.27
N ALA A 666 -3.97 -18.59 -37.58
CA ALA A 666 -5.00 -18.97 -36.64
C ALA A 666 -4.87 -20.47 -36.32
N THR A 667 -4.83 -20.80 -35.03
CA THR A 667 -4.79 -22.18 -34.54
C THR A 667 -6.14 -22.54 -33.94
N ASP A 668 -6.54 -23.81 -34.00
CA ASP A 668 -7.79 -24.27 -33.36
C ASP A 668 -7.79 -23.96 -31.86
N ALA A 669 -6.63 -23.96 -31.22
CA ALA A 669 -6.36 -23.55 -29.84
C ALA A 669 -6.77 -22.10 -29.51
N ALA A 670 -6.75 -21.20 -30.51
CA ALA A 670 -7.13 -19.80 -30.37
C ALA A 670 -8.60 -19.53 -30.71
N LYS A 671 -9.38 -20.55 -31.09
CA LYS A 671 -10.81 -20.40 -31.37
C LYS A 671 -11.57 -20.08 -30.09
N LEU A 672 -12.35 -19.02 -30.07
CA LEU A 672 -13.20 -18.63 -28.95
C LEU A 672 -14.38 -19.59 -28.84
N VAL A 673 -14.53 -20.29 -27.70
CA VAL A 673 -15.52 -21.35 -27.52
C VAL A 673 -16.48 -21.12 -26.35
N HIS A 674 -16.16 -20.18 -25.46
CA HIS A 674 -16.97 -19.87 -24.30
C HIS A 674 -17.01 -18.37 -24.04
N TYR A 675 -18.19 -17.82 -23.75
CA TYR A 675 -18.39 -16.42 -23.38
C TYR A 675 -18.89 -16.34 -21.93
N VAL A 676 -18.27 -15.48 -21.13
CA VAL A 676 -18.61 -15.26 -19.72
C VAL A 676 -19.37 -13.95 -19.58
N PRO A 677 -20.71 -13.97 -19.41
CA PRO A 677 -21.51 -12.74 -19.37
C PRO A 677 -21.29 -11.89 -18.10
N GLN A 678 -20.78 -12.47 -17.02
CA GLN A 678 -20.51 -11.78 -15.75
C GLN A 678 -19.47 -10.67 -15.90
N THR A 679 -18.48 -10.88 -16.76
CA THR A 679 -17.39 -9.92 -17.04
C THR A 679 -17.32 -9.49 -18.49
N GLY A 680 -18.03 -10.19 -19.39
CA GLY A 680 -18.12 -9.87 -20.81
C GLY A 680 -16.89 -10.29 -21.61
N HIS A 681 -16.32 -11.46 -21.34
CA HIS A 681 -15.09 -11.91 -22.01
C HIS A 681 -15.19 -13.32 -22.59
N ASN A 682 -14.45 -13.53 -23.68
CA ASN A 682 -14.40 -14.78 -24.43
C ASN A 682 -13.17 -15.61 -24.02
N ILE A 683 -13.33 -16.93 -23.92
CA ILE A 683 -12.26 -17.88 -23.58
C ILE A 683 -11.95 -18.75 -24.82
N PRO A 684 -10.68 -18.78 -25.29
CA PRO A 684 -10.20 -19.69 -26.32
C PRO A 684 -10.28 -21.17 -25.92
N SER A 685 -10.37 -22.06 -26.91
CA SER A 685 -10.47 -23.51 -26.72
C SER A 685 -9.32 -24.09 -25.90
N ALA A 686 -8.07 -23.66 -26.14
CA ALA A 686 -6.93 -24.15 -25.36
C ALA A 686 -7.11 -23.90 -23.86
N PHE A 687 -7.59 -22.72 -23.48
CA PHE A 687 -7.85 -22.39 -22.08
C PHE A 687 -9.11 -23.06 -21.57
N TRP A 688 -10.17 -23.14 -22.37
CA TRP A 688 -11.42 -23.77 -21.98
C TRP A 688 -11.26 -25.29 -21.73
N ASP A 689 -10.53 -25.98 -22.60
CA ASP A 689 -10.23 -27.40 -22.44
C ASP A 689 -9.34 -27.64 -21.21
N PHE A 690 -8.36 -26.76 -20.99
CA PHE A 690 -7.47 -26.83 -19.84
C PHE A 690 -8.21 -26.67 -18.50
N VAL A 691 -9.13 -25.72 -18.38
CA VAL A 691 -9.85 -25.48 -17.12
C VAL A 691 -10.93 -26.52 -16.82
N ASN A 692 -11.43 -27.22 -17.85
CA ASN A 692 -12.41 -28.31 -17.71
C ASN A 692 -11.79 -29.71 -17.66
N ARG A 693 -10.45 -29.81 -17.65
CA ARG A 693 -9.75 -31.09 -17.73
C ARG A 693 -10.04 -32.00 -16.53
N GLN A 694 -10.14 -33.30 -16.82
CA GLN A 694 -10.21 -34.36 -15.83
C GLN A 694 -8.80 -34.94 -15.58
N GLY A 695 -8.58 -35.49 -14.39
CA GLY A 695 -7.34 -36.16 -14.04
C GLY A 695 -7.33 -36.66 -12.60
N LEU A 696 -6.20 -37.19 -12.16
CA LEU A 696 -6.05 -37.63 -10.77
C LEU A 696 -6.04 -36.42 -9.82
N VAL A 697 -6.91 -36.51 -8.81
CA VAL A 697 -7.10 -35.56 -7.70
C VAL A 697 -7.12 -36.31 -6.38
N SER A 698 -6.75 -35.66 -5.28
CA SER A 698 -6.80 -36.24 -3.93
C SER A 698 -8.06 -35.78 -3.20
N GLN A 699 -8.89 -36.70 -2.71
CA GLN A 699 -10.04 -36.37 -1.88
C GLN A 699 -10.06 -37.30 -0.67
N ASN A 700 -10.11 -36.73 0.54
CA ASN A 700 -10.07 -37.49 1.80
C ASN A 700 -8.87 -38.46 1.89
N GLY A 701 -7.71 -38.04 1.40
CA GLY A 701 -6.48 -38.83 1.41
C GLY A 701 -6.44 -39.98 0.38
N ARG A 702 -7.41 -40.05 -0.55
CA ARG A 702 -7.45 -41.04 -1.63
C ARG A 702 -7.34 -40.36 -2.99
N THR A 703 -6.48 -40.89 -3.86
CA THR A 703 -6.37 -40.44 -5.25
C THR A 703 -7.46 -41.08 -6.10
N GLN A 704 -8.20 -40.28 -6.85
CA GLN A 704 -9.23 -40.72 -7.79
C GLN A 704 -9.28 -39.82 -9.02
N ASN A 705 -9.90 -40.28 -10.10
CA ASN A 705 -10.10 -39.45 -11.29
C ASN A 705 -11.27 -38.48 -11.06
N GLY A 706 -11.08 -37.20 -11.37
CA GLY A 706 -12.10 -36.16 -11.22
C GLY A 706 -11.69 -34.85 -11.87
N GLN A 707 -12.52 -33.81 -11.69
CA GLN A 707 -12.23 -32.49 -12.22
C GLN A 707 -11.04 -31.88 -11.48
N VAL A 708 -9.99 -31.52 -12.23
CA VAL A 708 -8.71 -31.06 -11.66
C VAL A 708 -8.84 -29.74 -10.89
N MET A 709 -9.73 -28.85 -11.33
CA MET A 709 -10.01 -27.58 -10.67
C MET A 709 -11.44 -27.14 -10.91
N ASP A 710 -12.06 -26.50 -9.92
CA ASP A 710 -13.15 -25.55 -10.19
C ASP A 710 -12.49 -24.26 -10.71
N TRP A 711 -12.80 -23.89 -11.94
CA TRP A 711 -12.11 -22.79 -12.62
C TRP A 711 -12.50 -21.42 -12.06
N VAL A 712 -13.73 -21.24 -11.59
CA VAL A 712 -14.15 -19.97 -10.97
C VAL A 712 -13.47 -19.81 -9.63
N PHE A 713 -13.37 -20.89 -8.86
CA PHE A 713 -12.62 -20.89 -7.61
C PHE A 713 -11.12 -20.61 -7.81
N ALA A 714 -10.48 -21.28 -8.77
CA ALA A 714 -9.03 -21.20 -8.96
C ALA A 714 -8.57 -19.95 -9.75
N LEU A 715 -9.31 -19.55 -10.77
CA LEU A 715 -8.94 -18.45 -11.69
C LEU A 715 -9.79 -17.19 -11.48
N GLY A 716 -11.03 -17.34 -11.03
CA GLY A 716 -12.05 -16.30 -11.19
C GLY A 716 -12.49 -16.14 -12.64
N TYR A 717 -13.31 -15.12 -12.90
CA TYR A 717 -13.77 -14.85 -14.26
C TYR A 717 -12.65 -14.23 -15.12
N PRO A 718 -12.66 -14.43 -16.45
CA PRO A 718 -11.77 -13.70 -17.35
C PRO A 718 -12.03 -12.19 -17.20
N ILE A 719 -10.96 -11.41 -17.13
CA ILE A 719 -11.01 -9.94 -17.06
C ILE A 719 -10.39 -9.29 -18.30
N SER A 720 -9.96 -10.08 -19.27
CA SER A 720 -9.49 -9.59 -20.57
C SER A 720 -9.80 -10.61 -21.66
N GLU A 721 -9.81 -10.14 -22.92
CA GLU A 721 -9.72 -11.04 -24.07
C GLU A 721 -8.34 -11.70 -24.12
N ALA A 722 -8.22 -12.82 -24.85
CA ALA A 722 -6.93 -13.46 -25.08
C ALA A 722 -6.15 -12.71 -26.18
N TYR A 723 -4.88 -12.39 -25.92
CA TYR A 723 -4.00 -11.70 -26.86
C TYR A 723 -2.73 -12.50 -27.12
N TRP A 724 -2.31 -12.56 -28.38
CA TRP A 724 -0.98 -13.04 -28.75
C TRP A 724 0.08 -12.05 -28.28
N ALA A 725 1.19 -12.56 -27.77
CA ALA A 725 2.29 -11.75 -27.28
C ALA A 725 3.63 -12.41 -27.61
N LYS A 726 4.65 -11.58 -27.80
CA LYS A 726 6.04 -12.04 -27.82
C LYS A 726 6.59 -11.94 -26.41
N VAL A 727 7.08 -13.06 -25.89
CA VAL A 727 7.72 -13.16 -24.58
C VAL A 727 9.06 -13.88 -24.74
N TYR A 728 9.90 -13.83 -23.71
CA TYR A 728 11.12 -14.63 -23.67
C TYR A 728 10.93 -15.78 -22.70
N VAL A 729 11.43 -16.96 -23.02
CA VAL A 729 11.47 -18.10 -22.11
C VAL A 729 12.88 -18.71 -22.19
N GLY A 730 13.64 -18.65 -21.10
CA GLY A 730 15.03 -19.08 -21.09
C GLY A 730 15.91 -18.29 -22.08
N GLY A 731 15.60 -17.00 -22.29
CA GLY A 731 16.28 -16.11 -23.23
C GLY A 731 15.87 -16.29 -24.70
N VAL A 732 14.93 -17.20 -25.00
CA VAL A 732 14.44 -17.44 -26.36
C VAL A 732 13.09 -16.77 -26.56
N GLU A 733 12.95 -15.95 -27.60
CA GLU A 733 11.67 -15.34 -27.96
C GLU A 733 10.65 -16.43 -28.36
N GLN A 734 9.50 -16.43 -27.70
CA GLN A 734 8.36 -17.31 -27.96
C GLN A 734 7.13 -16.46 -28.26
N THR A 735 6.27 -16.95 -29.16
CA THR A 735 4.93 -16.37 -29.37
C THR A 735 3.93 -17.16 -28.54
N VAL A 736 3.28 -16.48 -27.62
CA VAL A 736 2.36 -17.08 -26.64
C VAL A 736 1.01 -16.38 -26.69
N LEU A 737 -0.08 -17.11 -26.52
CA LEU A 737 -1.40 -16.53 -26.28
C LEU A 737 -1.54 -16.32 -24.77
N VAL A 738 -2.00 -15.14 -24.33
CA VAL A 738 -2.11 -14.78 -22.90
C VAL A 738 -3.52 -14.29 -22.61
N GLN A 739 -4.12 -14.75 -21.51
CA GLN A 739 -5.38 -14.22 -21.00
C GLN A 739 -5.32 -14.02 -19.49
N ALA A 740 -5.82 -12.87 -19.03
CA ALA A 740 -5.93 -12.56 -17.61
C ALA A 740 -7.33 -12.91 -17.09
N PHE A 741 -7.35 -13.57 -15.94
CA PHE A 741 -8.52 -13.83 -15.10
C PHE A 741 -8.37 -13.03 -13.81
N GLU A 742 -9.41 -12.93 -12.99
CA GLU A 742 -9.36 -12.14 -11.75
C GLU A 742 -8.19 -12.52 -10.84
N ARG A 743 -7.92 -13.82 -10.71
CA ARG A 743 -6.94 -14.36 -9.76
C ARG A 743 -5.63 -14.75 -10.43
N ARG A 744 -5.65 -15.10 -11.73
CA ARG A 744 -4.51 -15.71 -12.44
C ARG A 744 -4.40 -15.32 -13.90
N VAL A 745 -3.27 -15.69 -14.48
CA VAL A 745 -3.00 -15.57 -15.92
C VAL A 745 -2.77 -16.95 -16.52
N LEU A 746 -3.41 -17.22 -17.66
CA LEU A 746 -3.14 -18.40 -18.48
C LEU A 746 -2.30 -18.02 -19.70
N THR A 747 -1.37 -18.89 -20.05
CA THR A 747 -0.55 -18.79 -21.27
C THR A 747 -0.70 -20.05 -22.10
N TYR A 748 -0.71 -19.90 -23.42
CA TYR A 748 -0.65 -21.01 -24.37
C TYR A 748 0.53 -20.84 -25.32
N THR A 749 1.41 -21.85 -25.35
CA THR A 749 2.63 -21.87 -26.15
C THR A 749 2.55 -23.04 -27.15
N PRO A 750 2.28 -22.78 -28.45
CA PRO A 750 2.08 -23.85 -29.44
C PRO A 750 3.28 -24.79 -29.60
N SER A 751 4.49 -24.29 -29.38
CA SER A 751 5.76 -25.01 -29.52
C SER A 751 6.04 -25.97 -28.36
N ASN A 752 5.33 -25.88 -27.24
CA ASN A 752 5.50 -26.79 -26.12
C ASN A 752 4.90 -28.18 -26.41
N PRO A 753 5.38 -29.24 -25.73
CA PRO A 753 4.73 -30.55 -25.76
C PRO A 753 3.27 -30.45 -25.29
N ALA A 754 2.37 -31.29 -25.81
CA ALA A 754 0.92 -31.19 -25.62
C ALA A 754 0.49 -30.97 -24.15
N ASP A 755 1.05 -31.73 -23.21
CA ASP A 755 0.72 -31.65 -21.78
C ASP A 755 1.17 -30.34 -21.09
N TRP A 756 2.00 -29.54 -21.77
CA TRP A 756 2.64 -28.32 -21.30
C TRP A 756 2.35 -27.12 -22.20
N GLN A 757 1.39 -27.26 -23.13
CA GLN A 757 1.02 -26.16 -24.00
C GLN A 757 0.29 -25.05 -23.26
N VAL A 758 -0.49 -25.37 -22.22
CA VAL A 758 -1.12 -24.38 -21.34
C VAL A 758 -0.44 -24.37 -19.99
N GLU A 759 -0.02 -23.19 -19.57
CA GLU A 759 0.60 -22.96 -18.27
C GLU A 759 -0.10 -21.80 -17.55
N MET A 760 0.09 -21.78 -16.24
CA MET A 760 -0.36 -20.68 -15.39
C MET A 760 0.87 -19.86 -15.01
N GLY A 761 0.76 -18.54 -15.11
CA GLY A 761 1.83 -17.63 -14.67
C GLY A 761 2.12 -17.77 -13.18
N ASN A 762 3.34 -17.44 -12.76
CA ASN A 762 3.76 -17.42 -11.36
C ASN A 762 3.23 -16.17 -10.63
N VAL A 763 1.91 -15.95 -10.74
CA VAL A 763 1.24 -14.73 -10.25
C VAL A 763 1.39 -14.55 -8.75
N GLY A 764 1.50 -15.63 -7.96
CA GLY A 764 1.72 -15.52 -6.51
C GLY A 764 3.10 -14.96 -6.19
N GLN A 765 4.15 -15.44 -6.87
CA GLN A 765 5.50 -14.86 -6.75
C GLN A 765 5.55 -13.41 -7.26
N HIS A 766 4.90 -13.14 -8.40
CA HIS A 766 4.86 -11.79 -8.98
C HIS A 766 4.15 -10.81 -8.04
N TYR A 767 3.06 -11.25 -7.39
CA TYR A 767 2.32 -10.44 -6.43
C TYR A 767 3.12 -10.21 -5.14
N GLU A 768 3.77 -11.23 -4.60
CA GLU A 768 4.62 -11.05 -3.41
C GLU A 768 5.73 -10.02 -3.69
N GLN A 769 6.42 -10.15 -4.83
CA GLN A 769 7.43 -9.19 -5.26
C GLN A 769 6.82 -7.80 -5.42
N TRP A 770 5.71 -7.66 -6.14
CA TRP A 770 5.09 -6.37 -6.37
C TRP A 770 4.55 -5.74 -5.09
N ARG A 771 4.14 -6.53 -4.10
CA ARG A 771 3.54 -6.00 -2.85
C ARG A 771 4.60 -5.61 -1.82
N TYR A 772 5.68 -6.36 -1.69
CA TYR A 772 6.63 -6.20 -0.57
C TYR A 772 8.04 -5.78 -1.00
N ARG A 773 8.29 -5.63 -2.30
CA ARG A 773 9.56 -5.13 -2.86
C ARG A 773 9.28 -3.98 -3.82
#